data_AF-A0A0N8I001-F1
#
_entry.id   AF-A0A0N8I001-F1
#
_cell.length_a   1.000
_cell.length_b   1.000
_cell.length_c   1.000
_cell.angle_alpha   90.00
_cell.angle_beta   90.00
_cell.angle_gamma   90.00
#
_symmetry.space_group_name_H-M   'P 1'
#
loop_
_entity.id
_entity.type
_entity.pdbx_description
1 polymer ?
#
loop_
_entity_poly.entity_id
_entity_poly.type
_entity_poly.pdbx_seq_one_letter_code
_entity_poly.pdbx_strand_id
1 'polypeptide(L)'
;MTVPFEKYDGAGNDFVVVDAETASIEDRAAFARAHCDRETGVTDGSGGRRGADGVLFLSLADDGDPARVTMTLVQPDGSVAEMCGNGARCVAAWAAARSAGSRVAIDTPAGSRRAVVDDGSVAVEMGTPTFDPEAVPLAGDAPLIDATLDELAGTASAGLSVTAVNTGVPHAVVFVGDVDAVQIDAVAPPIRHADAFPEGANVTFASPAADGFRQRTYERGVEGETRACGTGAVAVAAAARRLGRLPDAADGGGSPCPRRVATSASPSPTTARRGCAGPLQSASRERSPRGASRELRPHRVPRGRGQGGLDERRGGRARPAARRAPEGRPRPPRRRCRERPCQSGGWQPPPRAQHPPRHRLAARRVRARRRHRSRPGACDAKGPLAALVGAFLAAEIEQGTLTLAVTPDEELLSTGAHALMTGEVAPGGPGEAGASVDPLPAADPAPDAYVVGEPTGLDVCTAARGRFEGTVSIEGTAAHAASPESGVNAVSAAGRALDALESFDNVAAHSQLGEATLVPTAIEGGESTNQVPAGCTITVDRRSVPPETAAGFRRALEAQLRRSVGADPSVSVSLTARETPFLEAFATDPGEPVVDALADAAAAAGDAAGFGQRGAVRPFGAATEASYFAPTPTVVFGPGHLADEAGAVAHAEREYVDIPSVRAAATALRKSTERLLGGDSPLSN
;
A
#
# COMPACT_ATOMS: atom_id res chain seq x y z
N MET A 1 -25.72 -18.81 30.72
CA MET A 1 -25.80 -17.74 29.70
C MET A 1 -25.25 -18.28 28.40
N THR A 2 -25.94 -18.03 27.28
CA THR A 2 -25.45 -18.36 25.94
C THR A 2 -24.78 -17.14 25.33
N VAL A 3 -23.58 -17.30 24.78
CA VAL A 3 -22.83 -16.19 24.16
C VAL A 3 -22.93 -16.32 22.63
N PRO A 4 -23.49 -15.34 21.92
CA PRO A 4 -23.45 -15.31 20.47
C PRO A 4 -22.01 -15.08 20.02
N PHE A 5 -21.58 -15.83 19.02
CA PHE A 5 -20.26 -15.65 18.43
C PHE A 5 -20.31 -15.79 16.92
N GLU A 6 -19.31 -15.21 16.28
CA GLU A 6 -19.00 -15.46 14.88
C GLU A 6 -17.67 -16.18 14.79
N LYS A 7 -17.48 -17.02 13.77
CA LYS A 7 -16.20 -17.65 13.49
C LYS A 7 -15.64 -17.09 12.20
N TYR A 8 -14.39 -16.62 12.25
CA TYR A 8 -13.68 -16.03 11.12
C TYR A 8 -12.44 -16.86 10.78
N ASP A 9 -12.04 -16.87 9.51
CA ASP A 9 -10.76 -17.41 9.04
C ASP A 9 -9.88 -16.28 8.48
N GLY A 10 -8.68 -16.12 9.06
CA GLY A 10 -7.65 -15.21 8.61
C GLY A 10 -6.46 -15.98 8.06
N ALA A 11 -6.41 -16.16 6.74
CA ALA A 11 -5.32 -16.86 6.04
C ALA A 11 -5.05 -18.29 6.59
N GLY A 12 -6.09 -18.99 7.07
CA GLY A 12 -5.98 -20.31 7.67
C GLY A 12 -5.92 -20.34 9.20
N ASN A 13 -5.81 -19.21 9.89
CA ASN A 13 -6.12 -19.18 11.33
C ASN A 13 -7.61 -19.01 11.55
N ASP A 14 -8.20 -19.72 12.50
CA ASP A 14 -9.60 -19.51 12.86
C ASP A 14 -9.73 -18.80 14.21
N PHE A 15 -10.65 -17.83 14.28
CA PHE A 15 -10.91 -17.06 15.48
C PHE A 15 -12.38 -17.11 15.84
N VAL A 16 -12.66 -17.23 17.13
CA VAL A 16 -14.00 -16.94 17.67
C VAL A 16 -14.07 -15.44 17.91
N VAL A 17 -14.98 -14.76 17.25
CA VAL A 17 -15.25 -13.34 17.41
C VAL A 17 -16.47 -13.16 18.31
N VAL A 18 -16.29 -12.45 19.41
CA VAL A 18 -17.35 -12.05 20.34
C VAL A 18 -17.45 -10.54 20.32
N ASP A 19 -18.63 -10.04 19.99
CA ASP A 19 -18.96 -8.63 20.10
C ASP A 19 -19.17 -8.28 21.58
N ALA A 20 -18.26 -7.48 22.13
CA ALA A 20 -18.20 -7.12 23.54
C ALA A 20 -19.39 -6.26 24.00
N GLU A 21 -20.15 -5.67 23.08
CA GLU A 21 -21.37 -4.93 23.40
C GLU A 21 -22.57 -5.87 23.58
N THR A 22 -22.55 -7.01 22.88
CA THR A 22 -23.65 -7.99 22.93
C THR A 22 -23.52 -8.99 24.07
N ALA A 23 -22.31 -9.24 24.56
CA ALA A 23 -22.05 -10.18 25.64
C ALA A 23 -20.87 -9.75 26.52
N SER A 24 -21.12 -9.65 27.82
CA SER A 24 -20.06 -9.49 28.82
C SER A 24 -19.60 -10.86 29.31
N ILE A 25 -18.31 -11.14 29.15
CA ILE A 25 -17.65 -12.33 29.68
C ILE A 25 -16.68 -11.88 30.78
N GLU A 26 -16.98 -12.27 32.02
CA GLU A 26 -16.18 -11.91 33.20
C GLU A 26 -14.80 -12.58 33.17
N ASP A 27 -14.74 -13.89 32.92
CA ASP A 27 -13.48 -14.64 32.81
C ASP A 27 -13.19 -15.01 31.35
N ARG A 28 -12.59 -14.07 30.63
CA ARG A 28 -12.23 -14.25 29.22
C ARG A 28 -11.15 -15.33 29.03
N ALA A 29 -10.28 -15.55 30.02
CA ALA A 29 -9.23 -16.54 29.96
C ALA A 29 -9.79 -17.97 30.07
N ALA A 30 -10.71 -18.21 31.02
CA ALA A 30 -11.42 -19.48 31.10
C ALA A 30 -12.29 -19.74 29.87
N PHE A 31 -12.93 -18.69 29.34
CA PHE A 31 -13.70 -18.76 28.10
C PHE A 31 -12.82 -19.20 26.91
N ALA A 32 -11.66 -18.57 26.72
CA ALA A 32 -10.75 -18.93 25.65
C ALA A 32 -10.24 -20.37 25.79
N ARG A 33 -9.79 -20.78 26.99
CA ARG A 33 -9.36 -22.17 27.26
C ARG A 33 -10.43 -23.19 26.89
N ALA A 34 -11.67 -22.97 27.29
CA ALA A 34 -12.76 -23.91 27.05
C ALA A 34 -13.19 -23.98 25.58
N HIS A 35 -13.15 -22.85 24.87
CA HIS A 35 -13.76 -22.75 23.55
C HIS A 35 -12.77 -22.82 22.40
N CYS A 36 -11.50 -22.50 22.62
CA CYS A 36 -10.43 -22.68 21.64
C CYS A 36 -9.95 -24.13 21.54
N ASP A 37 -10.24 -24.97 22.55
CA ASP A 37 -9.81 -26.36 22.60
C ASP A 37 -10.22 -27.16 21.35
N ARG A 38 -9.24 -27.84 20.74
CA ARG A 38 -9.42 -28.51 19.44
C ARG A 38 -10.23 -29.81 19.55
N GLU A 39 -10.41 -30.38 20.74
CA GLU A 39 -11.14 -31.63 20.98
C GLU A 39 -12.55 -31.40 21.51
N THR A 40 -12.72 -30.39 22.36
CA THR A 40 -13.92 -30.14 23.16
C THR A 40 -14.54 -28.76 22.94
N GLY A 41 -13.83 -27.85 22.27
CA GLY A 41 -14.25 -26.47 22.05
C GLY A 41 -15.40 -26.29 21.07
N VAL A 42 -15.65 -25.02 20.72
CA VAL A 42 -16.84 -24.63 19.93
C VAL A 42 -16.76 -25.11 18.48
N THR A 43 -17.93 -25.34 17.89
CA THR A 43 -18.11 -25.64 16.47
C THR A 43 -19.14 -24.67 15.89
N ASP A 44 -19.00 -24.28 14.63
CA ASP A 44 -19.88 -23.31 13.97
C ASP A 44 -21.13 -23.96 13.32
N GLY A 45 -21.44 -25.21 13.68
CA GLY A 45 -22.58 -25.97 13.15
C GLY A 45 -22.50 -26.35 11.67
N SER A 46 -21.48 -25.89 10.94
CA SER A 46 -21.38 -26.00 9.47
C SER A 46 -20.28 -26.96 8.98
N GLY A 47 -19.67 -27.72 9.91
CA GLY A 47 -18.59 -28.66 9.60
C GLY A 47 -17.18 -28.03 9.58
N GLY A 48 -17.01 -26.79 10.05
CA GLY A 48 -15.71 -26.18 10.24
C GLY A 48 -14.87 -26.86 11.34
N ARG A 49 -13.58 -26.50 11.47
CA ARG A 49 -12.70 -27.02 12.52
C ARG A 49 -13.32 -26.76 13.91
N ARG A 50 -13.13 -27.70 14.85
CA ARG A 50 -13.45 -27.46 16.26
C ARG A 50 -12.39 -26.58 16.92
N GLY A 51 -12.80 -25.78 17.90
CA GLY A 51 -11.89 -24.89 18.61
C GLY A 51 -11.46 -23.70 17.76
N ALA A 52 -10.46 -22.95 18.19
CA ALA A 52 -9.94 -21.78 17.45
C ALA A 52 -8.50 -21.50 17.87
N ASP A 53 -7.79 -20.73 17.06
CA ASP A 53 -6.45 -20.21 17.39
C ASP A 53 -6.52 -19.06 18.41
N GLY A 54 -7.72 -18.53 18.70
CA GLY A 54 -7.97 -17.57 19.77
C GLY A 54 -9.38 -17.00 19.77
N VAL A 55 -9.71 -16.21 20.80
CA VAL A 55 -10.97 -15.47 20.92
C VAL A 55 -10.70 -13.97 20.78
N LEU A 56 -11.33 -13.35 19.78
CA LEU A 56 -11.31 -11.91 19.54
C LEU A 56 -12.53 -11.26 20.20
N PHE A 57 -12.29 -10.49 21.25
CA PHE A 57 -13.30 -9.63 21.86
C PHE A 57 -13.22 -8.24 21.23
N LEU A 58 -14.27 -7.85 20.50
CA LEU A 58 -14.29 -6.65 19.68
C LEU A 58 -15.30 -5.64 20.21
N SER A 59 -14.94 -4.36 20.19
CA SER A 59 -15.84 -3.24 20.46
C SER A 59 -15.69 -2.22 19.35
N LEU A 60 -16.78 -1.94 18.64
CA LEU A 60 -16.82 -0.93 17.58
C LEU A 60 -17.07 0.44 18.25
N ALA A 61 -15.99 1.21 18.41
CA ALA A 61 -16.05 2.49 19.10
C ALA A 61 -16.61 3.63 18.21
N ASP A 62 -16.40 3.52 16.89
CA ASP A 62 -16.83 4.50 15.88
C ASP A 62 -17.04 3.76 14.55
N ASP A 63 -18.19 3.96 13.89
CA ASP A 63 -18.55 3.37 12.60
C ASP A 63 -18.31 4.31 11.40
N GLY A 64 -17.62 5.44 11.63
CA GLY A 64 -17.18 6.39 10.61
C GLY A 64 -16.08 5.87 9.68
N ASP A 65 -15.35 6.79 9.03
CA ASP A 65 -14.25 6.45 8.12
C ASP A 65 -12.95 7.18 8.55
N PRO A 66 -11.95 6.47 9.14
CA PRO A 66 -11.92 5.02 9.34
C PRO A 66 -12.75 4.57 10.55
N ALA A 67 -13.40 3.41 10.45
CA ALA A 67 -14.09 2.78 11.56
C ALA A 67 -13.08 2.42 12.66
N ARG A 68 -13.36 2.69 13.93
CA ARG A 68 -12.44 2.42 15.04
C ARG A 68 -12.91 1.22 15.85
N VAL A 69 -12.09 0.17 15.92
CA VAL A 69 -12.38 -1.05 16.68
C VAL A 69 -11.29 -1.32 17.70
N THR A 70 -11.68 -1.58 18.94
CA THR A 70 -10.77 -2.11 19.95
C THR A 70 -10.75 -3.64 19.87
N MET A 71 -9.55 -4.22 19.71
CA MET A 71 -9.32 -5.65 19.64
C MET A 71 -8.64 -6.14 20.92
N THR A 72 -9.25 -7.11 21.61
CA THR A 72 -8.58 -7.92 22.62
C THR A 72 -8.55 -9.39 22.18
N LEU A 73 -7.37 -9.91 21.86
CA LEU A 73 -7.18 -11.32 21.52
C LEU A 73 -6.78 -12.09 22.77
N VAL A 74 -7.61 -13.05 23.19
CA VAL A 74 -7.29 -13.99 24.26
C VAL A 74 -6.94 -15.34 23.64
N GLN A 75 -5.76 -15.85 23.97
CA GLN A 75 -5.18 -17.05 23.38
C GLN A 75 -5.68 -18.33 24.09
N PRO A 76 -5.48 -19.52 23.50
CA PRO A 76 -5.89 -20.79 24.10
C PRO A 76 -5.34 -21.06 25.50
N ASP A 77 -4.15 -20.58 25.85
CA ASP A 77 -3.60 -20.66 27.21
C ASP A 77 -4.26 -19.69 28.22
N GLY A 78 -5.04 -18.73 27.71
CA GLY A 78 -5.74 -17.68 28.45
C GLY A 78 -4.96 -16.37 28.60
N SER A 79 -3.77 -16.26 28.00
CA SER A 79 -3.02 -15.01 27.90
C SER A 79 -3.64 -14.05 26.89
N VAL A 80 -3.31 -12.77 27.00
CA VAL A 80 -3.75 -11.73 26.04
C VAL A 80 -2.58 -11.47 25.09
N ALA A 81 -2.81 -11.70 23.79
CA ALA A 81 -1.82 -11.38 22.77
C ALA A 81 -1.79 -9.88 22.50
N GLU A 82 -0.58 -9.34 22.36
CA GLU A 82 -0.36 -7.92 22.09
C GLU A 82 -0.76 -7.55 20.66
N MET A 83 -0.56 -8.48 19.72
CA MET A 83 -0.90 -8.32 18.31
C MET A 83 -1.03 -9.70 17.63
N CYS A 84 -1.99 -9.83 16.72
CA CYS A 84 -2.05 -10.95 15.78
C CYS A 84 -2.44 -10.42 14.40
N GLY A 85 -1.57 -10.56 13.41
CA GLY A 85 -1.81 -10.01 12.06
C GLY A 85 -3.02 -10.66 11.37
N ASN A 86 -3.21 -11.97 11.55
CA ASN A 86 -4.36 -12.69 10.98
C ASN A 86 -5.66 -12.42 11.74
N GLY A 87 -5.58 -12.25 13.06
CA GLY A 87 -6.69 -11.78 13.88
C GLY A 87 -7.13 -10.38 13.46
N ALA A 88 -6.18 -9.45 13.28
CA ALA A 88 -6.46 -8.08 12.83
C ALA A 88 -7.14 -8.03 11.45
N ARG A 89 -6.82 -8.97 10.53
CA ARG A 89 -7.57 -9.09 9.26
C ARG A 89 -9.04 -9.46 9.49
N CYS A 90 -9.29 -10.40 10.40
CA CYS A 90 -10.66 -10.77 10.78
C CYS A 90 -11.40 -9.59 11.43
N VAL A 91 -10.72 -8.82 12.27
CA VAL A 91 -11.27 -7.60 12.87
C VAL A 91 -11.62 -6.55 11.82
N ALA A 92 -10.73 -6.29 10.87
CA ALA A 92 -10.99 -5.35 9.78
C ALA A 92 -12.22 -5.77 8.95
N ALA A 93 -12.31 -7.04 8.56
CA ALA A 93 -13.46 -7.56 7.84
C ALA A 93 -14.76 -7.49 8.67
N TRP A 94 -14.68 -7.83 9.96
CA TRP A 94 -15.82 -7.74 10.89
C TRP A 94 -16.33 -6.31 11.06
N ALA A 95 -15.41 -5.34 11.13
CA ALA A 95 -15.69 -3.91 11.27
C ALA A 95 -16.27 -3.32 9.99
N ALA A 96 -15.62 -3.59 8.84
CA ALA A 96 -16.07 -3.12 7.53
C ALA A 96 -17.47 -3.62 7.17
N ALA A 97 -17.84 -4.84 7.58
CA ALA A 97 -19.20 -5.35 7.41
C ALA A 97 -20.27 -4.60 8.23
N ARG A 98 -19.85 -3.69 9.12
CA ARG A 98 -20.69 -2.93 10.06
C ARG A 98 -20.50 -1.41 9.94
N SER A 99 -19.64 -0.95 9.04
CA SER A 99 -19.35 0.47 8.80
C SER A 99 -19.59 0.82 7.33
N ALA A 100 -19.76 2.10 7.02
CA ALA A 100 -19.95 2.56 5.64
C ALA A 100 -18.62 2.62 4.83
N GLY A 101 -17.47 2.62 5.50
CA GLY A 101 -16.15 2.76 4.90
C GLY A 101 -15.33 1.46 4.83
N SER A 102 -14.32 1.46 3.96
CA SER A 102 -13.36 0.37 3.73
C SER A 102 -12.12 0.44 4.63
N ARG A 103 -11.92 1.54 5.38
CA ARG A 103 -10.75 1.75 6.23
C ARG A 103 -11.12 1.50 7.70
N VAL A 104 -10.22 0.82 8.41
CA VAL A 104 -10.42 0.44 9.81
C VAL A 104 -9.18 0.79 10.63
N ALA A 105 -9.36 1.50 11.74
CA ALA A 105 -8.35 1.69 12.78
C ALA A 105 -8.58 0.66 13.89
N ILE A 106 -7.61 -0.24 14.08
CA ILE A 106 -7.68 -1.33 15.06
C ILE A 106 -6.77 -1.00 16.23
N ASP A 107 -7.36 -0.75 17.39
CA ASP A 107 -6.60 -0.54 18.62
C ASP A 107 -6.24 -1.89 19.24
N THR A 108 -4.94 -2.13 19.43
CA THR A 108 -4.38 -3.36 20.02
C THR A 108 -3.48 -2.99 21.21
N PRO A 109 -3.15 -3.93 22.12
CA PRO A 109 -2.17 -3.66 23.17
C PRO A 109 -0.79 -3.24 22.63
N ALA A 110 -0.42 -3.66 21.41
CA ALA A 110 0.81 -3.22 20.73
C ALA A 110 0.68 -1.85 20.00
N GLY A 111 -0.41 -1.11 20.24
CA GLY A 111 -0.73 0.17 19.61
C GLY A 111 -1.74 0.05 18.46
N SER A 112 -2.17 1.20 17.94
CA SER A 112 -3.16 1.26 16.86
C SER A 112 -2.56 0.80 15.52
N ARG A 113 -3.36 0.10 14.71
CA ARG A 113 -2.99 -0.44 13.39
C ARG A 113 -4.05 -0.04 12.38
N ARG A 114 -3.63 0.46 11.22
CA ARG A 114 -4.56 0.73 10.11
C ARG A 114 -4.78 -0.52 9.28
N ALA A 115 -6.01 -0.73 8.86
CA ALA A 115 -6.39 -1.76 7.94
C ALA A 115 -7.25 -1.17 6.82
N VAL A 116 -7.17 -1.78 5.64
CA VAL A 116 -8.01 -1.48 4.49
C VAL A 116 -8.62 -2.78 4.02
N VAL A 117 -9.93 -2.76 3.82
CA VAL A 117 -10.73 -3.85 3.29
C VAL A 117 -11.14 -3.46 1.88
N ASP A 118 -10.69 -4.22 0.90
CA ASP A 118 -11.01 -4.03 -0.51
C ASP A 118 -11.63 -5.33 -1.06
N ASP A 119 -12.27 -5.31 -2.22
CA ASP A 119 -13.07 -6.42 -2.76
C ASP A 119 -12.29 -7.77 -2.75
N GLY A 120 -12.56 -8.57 -1.72
CA GLY A 120 -11.93 -9.87 -1.49
C GLY A 120 -10.53 -9.84 -0.87
N SER A 121 -10.01 -8.71 -0.38
CA SER A 121 -8.71 -8.63 0.28
C SER A 121 -8.69 -7.73 1.53
N VAL A 122 -7.81 -8.06 2.49
CA VAL A 122 -7.62 -7.26 3.71
C VAL A 122 -6.13 -7.00 3.89
N ALA A 123 -5.76 -5.72 3.91
CA ALA A 123 -4.41 -5.26 4.20
C ALA A 123 -4.36 -4.69 5.61
N VAL A 124 -3.36 -5.09 6.41
CA VAL A 124 -3.14 -4.58 7.76
C VAL A 124 -1.73 -4.00 7.84
N GLU A 125 -1.61 -2.78 8.36
CA GLU A 125 -0.35 -2.12 8.67
C GLU A 125 0.44 -2.95 9.69
N MET A 126 1.65 -3.34 9.31
CA MET A 126 2.61 -3.92 10.26
C MET A 126 3.56 -2.80 10.71
N GLY A 127 3.88 -2.80 12.01
CA GLY A 127 4.85 -1.86 12.58
C GLY A 127 6.25 -2.02 11.97
N THR A 128 7.17 -1.12 12.33
CA THR A 128 8.58 -1.25 11.93
C THR A 128 9.24 -2.39 12.73
N PRO A 129 9.81 -3.42 12.07
CA PRO A 129 10.53 -4.47 12.78
C PRO A 129 11.74 -3.93 13.54
N THR A 130 11.98 -4.46 14.74
CA THR A 130 13.15 -4.08 15.55
C THR A 130 13.88 -5.30 16.08
N PHE A 131 15.20 -5.19 16.19
CA PHE A 131 16.10 -6.19 16.76
C PHE A 131 16.64 -5.74 18.13
N ASP A 132 16.09 -4.65 18.67
CA ASP A 132 16.46 -4.11 19.97
C ASP A 132 16.10 -5.13 21.07
N PRO A 133 17.06 -5.55 21.92
CA PRO A 133 16.82 -6.55 22.96
C PRO A 133 15.71 -6.15 23.94
N GLU A 134 15.55 -4.86 24.25
CA GLU A 134 14.49 -4.39 25.15
C GLU A 134 13.11 -4.54 24.49
N ALA A 135 13.04 -4.30 23.18
CA ALA A 135 11.81 -4.44 22.42
C ALA A 135 11.47 -5.91 22.13
N VAL A 136 12.44 -6.83 22.07
CA VAL A 136 12.24 -8.28 21.85
C VAL A 136 12.11 -9.08 23.18
N PRO A 137 11.85 -8.37 24.29
CA PRO A 137 12.29 -8.71 25.66
C PRO A 137 13.28 -9.88 25.78
N LEU A 138 14.53 -9.67 25.35
CA LEU A 138 15.62 -10.63 25.54
C LEU A 138 16.20 -10.54 26.96
N ALA A 139 16.72 -11.65 27.48
CA ALA A 139 17.42 -11.66 28.77
C ALA A 139 18.76 -10.90 28.77
N GLY A 140 19.38 -10.71 27.59
CA GLY A 140 20.67 -10.04 27.44
C GLY A 140 20.55 -8.68 26.75
N ASP A 141 21.50 -7.79 27.01
CA ASP A 141 21.52 -6.40 26.50
C ASP A 141 21.99 -6.26 25.04
N ALA A 142 22.16 -7.38 24.32
CA ALA A 142 22.63 -7.39 22.93
C ALA A 142 21.60 -8.08 22.01
N PRO A 143 21.43 -7.59 20.76
CA PRO A 143 20.60 -8.27 19.78
C PRO A 143 21.05 -9.72 19.55
N LEU A 144 20.10 -10.66 19.60
CA LEU A 144 20.34 -12.06 19.24
C LEU A 144 20.24 -12.22 17.72
N ILE A 145 21.38 -12.25 17.02
CA ILE A 145 21.46 -12.34 15.55
C ILE A 145 22.32 -13.53 15.15
N ASP A 146 21.75 -14.48 14.41
CA ASP A 146 22.41 -15.71 13.93
C ASP A 146 23.24 -16.44 15.00
N ALA A 147 22.70 -16.54 16.21
CA ALA A 147 23.41 -17.06 17.37
C ALA A 147 22.87 -18.43 17.79
N THR A 148 23.76 -19.36 18.15
CA THR A 148 23.39 -20.59 18.85
C THR A 148 23.21 -20.29 20.33
N LEU A 149 22.22 -20.92 20.95
CA LEU A 149 21.97 -20.80 22.39
C LEU A 149 22.52 -22.06 23.09
N ASP A 150 23.44 -21.89 24.04
CA ASP A 150 24.08 -23.00 24.75
C ASP A 150 23.07 -23.86 25.53
N GLU A 151 22.02 -23.23 26.03
CA GLU A 151 20.90 -23.89 26.72
C GLU A 151 20.09 -24.86 25.84
N LEU A 152 20.20 -24.74 24.51
CA LEU A 152 19.57 -25.69 23.59
C LEU A 152 20.41 -26.97 23.44
N ALA A 153 21.61 -27.06 24.03
CA ALA A 153 22.45 -28.24 23.98
C ALA A 153 21.73 -29.46 24.59
N GLY A 154 21.71 -30.58 23.86
CA GLY A 154 21.02 -31.80 24.27
C GLY A 154 19.51 -31.82 24.00
N THR A 155 18.96 -30.75 23.43
CA THR A 155 17.56 -30.71 22.96
C THR A 155 17.47 -31.04 21.46
N ALA A 156 16.25 -31.21 20.94
CA ALA A 156 16.02 -31.36 19.49
C ALA A 156 16.41 -30.11 18.68
N SER A 157 16.65 -28.98 19.34
CA SER A 157 16.98 -27.69 18.75
C SER A 157 18.48 -27.39 18.80
N ALA A 158 19.31 -28.33 19.28
CA ALA A 158 20.74 -28.16 19.44
C ALA A 158 21.42 -27.80 18.10
N GLY A 159 22.26 -26.77 18.13
CA GLY A 159 23.04 -26.31 16.97
C GLY A 159 22.26 -25.45 15.96
N LEU A 160 21.00 -25.11 16.23
CA LEU A 160 20.25 -24.15 15.43
C LEU A 160 20.64 -22.72 15.80
N SER A 161 20.88 -21.90 14.77
CA SER A 161 21.08 -20.45 14.94
C SER A 161 19.73 -19.73 14.95
N VAL A 162 19.57 -18.82 15.90
CA VAL A 162 18.35 -18.05 16.13
C VAL A 162 18.64 -16.57 15.87
N THR A 163 17.69 -15.90 15.20
CA THR A 163 17.65 -14.44 15.08
C THR A 163 16.37 -13.93 15.70
N ALA A 164 16.48 -13.11 16.74
CA ALA A 164 15.35 -12.54 17.47
C ALA A 164 14.92 -11.21 16.85
N VAL A 165 13.62 -11.03 16.60
CA VAL A 165 13.05 -9.81 16.02
C VAL A 165 11.64 -9.57 16.55
N ASN A 166 11.28 -8.32 16.84
CA ASN A 166 9.91 -7.95 17.19
C ASN A 166 9.24 -7.31 15.98
N THR A 167 8.05 -7.80 15.63
CA THR A 167 7.22 -7.33 14.52
C THR A 167 5.80 -6.90 14.95
N GLY A 168 5.65 -6.58 16.23
CA GLY A 168 4.39 -6.46 16.97
C GLY A 168 4.32 -7.47 18.11
N VAL A 169 4.91 -8.65 17.90
CA VAL A 169 5.20 -9.68 18.91
C VAL A 169 6.62 -10.24 18.68
N PRO A 170 7.28 -10.80 19.72
CA PRO A 170 8.60 -11.41 19.58
C PRO A 170 8.60 -12.67 18.69
N HIS A 171 9.56 -12.75 17.77
CA HIS A 171 9.83 -13.91 16.93
C HIS A 171 11.29 -14.36 17.05
N ALA A 172 11.49 -15.66 17.28
CA ALA A 172 12.75 -16.38 17.13
C ALA A 172 12.78 -17.01 15.72
N VAL A 173 13.50 -16.39 14.79
CA VAL A 173 13.61 -16.86 13.40
C VAL A 173 14.78 -17.82 13.24
N VAL A 174 14.51 -18.99 12.66
CA VAL A 174 15.50 -20.05 12.39
C VAL A 174 15.50 -20.38 10.91
N PHE A 175 16.63 -20.18 10.24
CA PHE A 175 16.78 -20.56 8.83
C PHE A 175 17.25 -22.01 8.68
N VAL A 176 16.48 -22.82 7.96
CA VAL A 176 16.73 -24.25 7.73
C VAL A 176 16.78 -24.55 6.22
N GLY A 177 17.32 -25.72 5.86
CA GLY A 177 17.39 -26.15 4.46
C GLY A 177 16.01 -26.45 3.86
N ASP A 178 15.14 -27.10 4.64
CA ASP A 178 13.76 -27.42 4.26
C ASP A 178 12.87 -27.37 5.50
N VAL A 179 11.82 -26.55 5.47
CA VAL A 179 10.87 -26.43 6.59
C VAL A 179 9.97 -27.66 6.73
N ASP A 180 9.74 -28.44 5.67
CA ASP A 180 8.88 -29.63 5.75
C ASP A 180 9.56 -30.78 6.52
N ALA A 181 10.89 -30.77 6.58
CA ALA A 181 11.66 -31.74 7.33
C ALA A 181 11.69 -31.46 8.85
N VAL A 182 11.27 -30.27 9.29
CA VAL A 182 11.33 -29.88 10.71
C VAL A 182 10.18 -30.55 11.48
N GLN A 183 10.53 -31.29 12.53
CA GLN A 183 9.57 -31.80 13.52
C GLN A 183 9.24 -30.68 14.52
N ILE A 184 8.37 -29.77 14.10
CA ILE A 184 8.16 -28.49 14.79
C ILE A 184 7.73 -28.65 16.26
N ASP A 185 6.89 -29.63 16.58
CA ASP A 185 6.43 -29.88 17.94
C ASP A 185 7.54 -30.37 18.88
N ALA A 186 8.66 -30.87 18.34
CA ALA A 186 9.83 -31.25 19.12
C ALA A 186 10.88 -30.13 19.15
N VAL A 187 11.06 -29.41 18.03
CA VAL A 187 12.16 -28.44 17.83
C VAL A 187 11.79 -27.02 18.26
N ALA A 188 10.52 -26.64 18.22
CA ALA A 188 10.11 -25.30 18.61
C ALA A 188 10.05 -25.08 20.13
N PRO A 189 9.48 -26.00 20.95
CA PRO A 189 9.32 -25.74 22.39
C PRO A 189 10.61 -25.37 23.13
N PRO A 190 11.77 -26.02 22.88
CA PRO A 190 13.02 -25.61 23.53
C PRO A 190 13.44 -24.17 23.22
N ILE A 191 13.19 -23.69 22.00
CA ILE A 191 13.49 -22.29 21.62
C ILE A 191 12.45 -21.33 22.21
N ARG A 192 11.17 -21.71 22.17
CA ARG A 192 10.03 -20.95 22.72
C ARG A 192 10.18 -20.67 24.22
N HIS A 193 10.81 -21.58 24.96
CA HIS A 193 11.01 -21.53 26.41
C HIS A 193 12.46 -21.29 26.83
N ALA A 194 13.35 -20.96 25.89
CA ALA A 194 14.73 -20.66 26.19
C ALA A 194 14.82 -19.45 27.14
N ASP A 195 15.73 -19.50 28.11
CA ASP A 195 16.05 -18.44 29.06
C ASP A 195 16.40 -17.12 28.35
N ALA A 196 16.94 -17.19 27.13
CA ALA A 196 17.14 -16.03 26.26
C ALA A 196 15.85 -15.23 25.97
N PHE A 197 14.67 -15.84 26.08
CA PHE A 197 13.34 -15.23 25.91
C PHE A 197 12.49 -15.39 27.19
N PRO A 198 12.70 -14.57 28.24
CA PRO A 198 11.96 -14.68 29.51
C PRO A 198 10.43 -14.63 29.36
N GLU A 199 9.94 -13.84 28.41
CA GLU A 199 8.51 -13.72 28.08
C GLU A 199 8.08 -14.67 26.95
N GLY A 200 9.02 -15.45 26.41
CA GLY A 200 8.84 -16.32 25.26
C GLY A 200 8.76 -15.59 23.92
N ALA A 201 8.89 -16.37 22.83
CA ALA A 201 8.75 -15.88 21.47
C ALA A 201 8.04 -16.90 20.56
N ASN A 202 7.41 -16.41 19.51
CA ASN A 202 6.99 -17.26 18.39
C ASN A 202 8.23 -17.85 17.71
N VAL A 203 8.26 -19.15 17.44
CA VAL A 203 9.39 -19.79 16.76
C VAL A 203 9.05 -19.97 15.29
N THR A 204 9.77 -19.28 14.41
CA THR A 204 9.49 -19.24 12.97
C THR A 204 10.63 -19.86 12.17
N PHE A 205 10.36 -21.00 11.55
CA PHE A 205 11.31 -21.67 10.67
C PHE A 205 11.13 -21.18 9.25
N ALA A 206 12.23 -20.89 8.55
CA ALA A 206 12.21 -20.44 7.17
C ALA A 206 13.20 -21.22 6.30
N SER A 207 12.77 -21.60 5.10
CA SER A 207 13.64 -22.21 4.08
C SER A 207 13.54 -21.45 2.75
N PRO A 208 14.61 -21.39 1.95
CA PRO A 208 14.58 -20.72 0.65
C PRO A 208 13.55 -21.32 -0.31
N ALA A 209 12.91 -20.47 -1.11
CA ALA A 209 12.02 -20.84 -2.20
C ALA A 209 12.34 -20.00 -3.46
N ALA A 210 11.80 -20.38 -4.62
CA ALA A 210 12.11 -19.75 -5.90
C ALA A 210 11.91 -18.22 -5.92
N ASP A 211 10.93 -17.71 -5.18
CA ASP A 211 10.56 -16.29 -5.12
C ASP A 211 10.55 -15.74 -3.67
N GLY A 212 11.28 -16.36 -2.72
CA GLY A 212 11.32 -15.91 -1.32
C GLY A 212 11.64 -17.00 -0.31
N PHE A 213 10.83 -17.09 0.76
CA PHE A 213 10.95 -18.11 1.80
C PHE A 213 9.63 -18.85 2.01
N ARG A 214 9.72 -20.15 2.28
CA ARG A 214 8.62 -20.91 2.91
C ARG A 214 8.77 -20.84 4.41
N GLN A 215 7.66 -20.68 5.13
CA GLN A 215 7.68 -20.58 6.59
C GLN A 215 6.75 -21.60 7.26
N ARG A 216 7.10 -21.98 8.48
CA ARG A 216 6.25 -22.68 9.46
C ARG A 216 6.47 -22.04 10.83
N THR A 217 5.41 -21.80 11.58
CA THR A 217 5.48 -21.06 12.84
C THR A 217 4.81 -21.82 13.97
N TYR A 218 5.53 -21.97 15.07
CA TYR A 218 5.00 -22.37 16.36
C TYR A 218 4.69 -21.10 17.17
N GLU A 219 3.43 -20.90 17.55
CA GLU A 219 2.98 -19.66 18.16
C GLU A 219 2.90 -19.73 19.69
N ARG A 220 3.51 -18.74 20.35
CA ARG A 220 3.37 -18.46 21.77
C ARG A 220 1.89 -18.27 22.11
N GLY A 221 1.42 -18.94 23.15
CA GLY A 221 0.04 -18.87 23.67
C GLY A 221 -0.97 -19.78 22.96
N VAL A 222 -0.70 -20.18 21.70
CA VAL A 222 -1.33 -21.35 21.07
C VAL A 222 -0.62 -22.63 21.51
N GLU A 223 0.70 -22.53 21.73
CA GLU A 223 1.59 -23.63 22.08
C GLU A 223 1.50 -24.80 21.09
N GLY A 224 1.52 -24.42 19.80
CA GLY A 224 1.45 -25.34 18.67
C GLY A 224 1.73 -24.67 17.34
N GLU A 225 1.84 -25.48 16.29
CA GLU A 225 1.96 -24.98 14.91
C GLU A 225 0.63 -24.37 14.42
N THR A 226 0.72 -23.17 13.88
CA THR A 226 -0.39 -22.51 13.18
C THR A 226 -0.25 -22.65 11.66
N ARG A 227 -1.38 -22.63 10.95
CA ARG A 227 -1.38 -22.77 9.47
C ARG A 227 -0.76 -21.57 8.74
N ALA A 228 -0.75 -20.40 9.39
CA ALA A 228 -0.16 -19.19 8.85
C ALA A 228 0.22 -18.25 10.00
N CYS A 229 1.21 -17.39 9.75
CA CYS A 229 1.59 -16.34 10.69
C CYS A 229 2.06 -15.08 9.93
N GLY A 230 1.24 -14.03 9.96
CA GLY A 230 1.52 -12.77 9.25
C GLY A 230 2.71 -11.99 9.84
N THR A 231 2.82 -11.92 11.17
CA THR A 231 3.98 -11.34 11.88
C THR A 231 5.24 -12.16 11.63
N GLY A 232 5.12 -13.50 11.57
CA GLY A 232 6.21 -14.42 11.20
C GLY A 232 6.77 -14.14 9.81
N ALA A 233 5.91 -13.86 8.82
CA ALA A 233 6.36 -13.55 7.46
C ALA A 233 7.19 -12.25 7.42
N VAL A 234 6.77 -11.24 8.18
CA VAL A 234 7.53 -10.00 8.36
C VAL A 234 8.85 -10.26 9.08
N ALA A 235 8.84 -11.10 10.12
CA ALA A 235 10.02 -11.47 10.89
C ALA A 235 11.07 -12.16 10.01
N VAL A 236 10.64 -13.10 9.16
CA VAL A 236 11.52 -13.78 8.19
C VAL A 236 12.11 -12.79 7.21
N ALA A 237 11.31 -11.87 6.66
CA ALA A 237 11.82 -10.85 5.73
C ALA A 237 12.85 -9.92 6.40
N ALA A 238 12.57 -9.46 7.63
CA ALA A 238 13.48 -8.61 8.40
C ALA A 238 14.78 -9.35 8.74
N ALA A 239 14.69 -10.58 9.26
CA ALA A 239 15.85 -11.40 9.60
C ALA A 239 16.68 -11.77 8.36
N ALA A 240 16.04 -12.18 7.26
CA ALA A 240 16.72 -12.50 6.01
C ALA A 240 17.49 -11.29 5.46
N ARG A 241 16.90 -10.09 5.53
CA ARG A 241 17.60 -8.85 5.15
C ARG A 241 18.77 -8.56 6.08
N ARG A 242 18.58 -8.71 7.39
CA ARG A 242 19.64 -8.47 8.40
C ARG A 242 20.83 -9.40 8.22
N LEU A 243 20.59 -10.63 7.75
CA LEU A 243 21.60 -11.66 7.50
C LEU A 243 22.14 -11.69 6.05
N GLY A 244 21.72 -10.76 5.18
CA GLY A 244 22.17 -10.75 3.77
C GLY A 244 21.68 -11.96 2.96
N ARG A 245 20.56 -12.58 3.35
CA ARG A 245 19.97 -13.76 2.68
C ARG A 245 18.93 -13.41 1.62
N LEU A 246 18.64 -12.12 1.44
CA LEU A 246 17.88 -11.61 0.30
C LEU A 246 18.87 -11.17 -0.78
N PRO A 247 18.56 -11.35 -2.08
CA PRO A 247 19.42 -10.85 -3.14
C PRO A 247 19.67 -9.36 -2.93
N ASP A 248 20.94 -8.96 -3.04
CA ASP A 248 21.33 -7.56 -2.92
C ASP A 248 20.49 -6.73 -3.90
N ALA A 249 19.68 -5.82 -3.35
CA ALA A 249 19.26 -4.68 -4.11
C ALA A 249 20.55 -3.94 -4.46
N ALA A 250 20.85 -3.82 -5.75
CA ALA A 250 22.08 -3.25 -6.30
C ALA A 250 22.69 -2.15 -5.40
N ASP A 251 23.99 -2.31 -5.09
CA ASP A 251 24.77 -1.49 -4.17
C ASP A 251 24.46 0.01 -4.22
N GLY A 252 24.01 0.53 -3.07
CA GLY A 252 23.88 1.94 -2.75
C GLY A 252 23.83 2.09 -1.24
N GLY A 253 25.01 2.16 -0.63
CA GLY A 253 25.18 2.27 0.82
C GLY A 253 24.43 3.46 1.42
N GLY A 254 23.55 3.17 2.38
CA GLY A 254 22.78 4.16 3.14
C GLY A 254 21.49 3.58 3.68
N SER A 255 21.56 2.94 4.86
CA SER A 255 20.38 2.69 5.70
C SER A 255 19.77 4.05 6.12
N PRO A 256 18.44 4.20 6.27
CA PRO A 256 17.66 3.39 7.19
C PRO A 256 16.43 2.71 6.57
N CYS A 257 16.23 1.46 7.00
CA CYS A 257 14.97 0.81 7.37
C CYS A 257 13.67 1.18 6.59
N PRO A 258 13.00 0.25 5.90
CA PRO A 258 11.65 0.50 5.39
C PRO A 258 10.68 0.67 6.56
N ARG A 259 10.09 1.87 6.69
CA ARG A 259 9.18 2.22 7.81
C ARG A 259 7.85 1.44 7.81
N ARG A 260 7.53 0.69 6.75
CA ARG A 260 6.28 -0.07 6.64
C ARG A 260 6.54 -1.37 5.88
N VAL A 261 6.25 -2.50 6.51
CA VAL A 261 6.18 -3.80 5.83
C VAL A 261 4.70 -4.11 5.63
N ALA A 262 4.23 -4.17 4.38
CA ALA A 262 2.90 -4.66 4.07
C ALA A 262 3.03 -6.11 3.59
N THR A 263 2.35 -7.04 4.26
CA THR A 263 2.25 -8.43 3.79
C THR A 263 0.95 -8.59 2.99
N SER A 264 1.05 -8.57 1.67
CA SER A 264 -0.03 -9.07 0.80
C SER A 264 0.14 -10.59 0.65
N ALA A 265 -0.75 -11.33 1.29
CA ALA A 265 -1.02 -12.72 0.95
C ALA A 265 -2.43 -12.75 0.37
N SER A 266 -2.64 -13.45 -0.75
CA SER A 266 -3.98 -13.70 -1.30
C SER A 266 -4.81 -14.39 -0.22
N PRO A 267 -5.86 -13.75 0.31
CA PRO A 267 -6.66 -14.38 1.34
C PRO A 267 -7.57 -15.43 0.68
N SER A 268 -7.71 -16.58 1.36
CA SER A 268 -8.96 -17.34 1.25
C SER A 268 -10.09 -16.43 1.73
N PRO A 269 -11.29 -16.47 1.14
CA PRO A 269 -12.40 -15.62 1.57
C PRO A 269 -12.64 -15.82 3.07
N THR A 270 -12.47 -14.75 3.85
CA THR A 270 -12.76 -14.73 5.28
C THR A 270 -14.27 -14.94 5.46
N THR A 271 -14.70 -16.18 5.63
CA THR A 271 -16.11 -16.50 5.82
C THR A 271 -16.49 -16.33 7.28
N ALA A 272 -17.33 -15.35 7.58
CA ALA A 272 -17.98 -15.21 8.88
C ALA A 272 -19.11 -16.25 9.02
N ARG A 273 -19.16 -16.99 10.13
CA ARG A 273 -20.22 -17.98 10.41
C ARG A 273 -20.76 -17.80 11.83
N ARG A 274 -22.09 -17.74 11.99
CA ARG A 274 -22.74 -17.47 13.28
C ARG A 274 -23.02 -18.75 14.07
N GLY A 275 -22.77 -18.72 15.39
CA GLY A 275 -23.06 -19.81 16.32
C GLY A 275 -23.36 -19.32 17.75
N CYS A 276 -23.73 -20.25 18.64
CA CYS A 276 -24.00 -19.98 20.06
C CYS A 276 -23.14 -20.89 20.96
N ALA A 277 -22.39 -20.31 21.90
CA ALA A 277 -21.63 -21.05 22.91
C ALA A 277 -22.43 -21.16 24.22
N GLY A 278 -22.46 -22.36 24.83
CA GLY A 278 -23.14 -22.62 26.11
C GLY A 278 -22.33 -22.15 27.34
N PRO A 279 -22.94 -22.06 28.53
CA PRO A 279 -22.27 -21.62 29.74
C PRO A 279 -21.13 -22.56 30.17
N LEU A 280 -20.08 -21.97 30.78
CA LEU A 280 -19.07 -22.70 31.56
C LEU A 280 -19.76 -23.36 32.77
N GLN A 281 -20.09 -24.65 32.67
CA GLN A 281 -20.48 -25.42 33.86
C GLN A 281 -19.21 -25.87 34.58
N SER A 282 -18.90 -25.21 35.70
CA SER A 282 -17.84 -25.64 36.61
C SER A 282 -18.20 -27.02 37.18
N ALA A 283 -17.49 -28.06 36.76
CA ALA A 283 -17.46 -29.33 37.48
C ALA A 283 -16.62 -29.17 38.77
N SER A 284 -17.16 -28.50 39.78
CA SER A 284 -16.55 -28.43 41.11
C SER A 284 -17.17 -29.49 42.01
N ARG A 285 -16.43 -30.60 42.23
CA ARG A 285 -16.67 -31.47 43.38
C ARG A 285 -16.39 -30.66 44.65
N GLU A 286 -17.41 -30.60 45.50
CA GLU A 286 -17.41 -29.91 46.79
C GLU A 286 -16.27 -30.35 47.71
N ARG A 287 -15.62 -29.38 48.34
CA ARG A 287 -15.22 -29.42 49.75
C ARG A 287 -14.96 -27.99 50.26
N SER A 288 -15.96 -27.45 50.92
CA SER A 288 -15.85 -26.37 51.93
C SER A 288 -15.15 -26.95 53.19
N PRO A 289 -14.64 -26.17 54.19
CA PRO A 289 -15.08 -24.80 54.51
C PRO A 289 -14.08 -23.80 55.16
N ARG A 290 -14.63 -22.58 55.35
CA ARG A 290 -14.38 -21.57 56.42
C ARG A 290 -13.56 -20.30 56.07
N GLY A 291 -14.30 -19.29 55.60
CA GLY A 291 -14.51 -17.97 56.22
C GLY A 291 -13.37 -17.20 56.91
N ALA A 292 -13.14 -15.96 56.46
CA ALA A 292 -13.28 -14.74 57.27
C ALA A 292 -13.13 -13.48 56.39
N SER A 293 -14.01 -12.52 56.63
CA SER A 293 -14.23 -11.26 55.92
C SER A 293 -13.14 -10.21 56.16
N ARG A 294 -12.91 -9.31 55.19
CA ARG A 294 -12.73 -7.84 55.43
C ARG A 294 -12.62 -7.04 54.13
N GLU A 295 -13.51 -6.07 53.96
CA GLU A 295 -13.41 -4.95 53.01
C GLU A 295 -12.35 -3.94 53.45
N LEU A 296 -11.62 -3.34 52.49
CA LEU A 296 -10.95 -2.04 52.65
C LEU A 296 -10.91 -1.29 51.31
N ARG A 297 -11.30 0.00 51.37
CA ARG A 297 -11.38 1.00 50.28
C ARG A 297 -10.00 1.59 49.90
N PRO A 298 -9.86 2.24 48.72
CA PRO A 298 -8.56 2.57 48.12
C PRO A 298 -7.95 3.91 48.56
N HIS A 299 -6.62 3.94 48.53
CA HIS A 299 -5.76 5.09 48.86
C HIS A 299 -5.58 6.07 47.68
N ARG A 300 -5.58 7.36 48.01
CA ARG A 300 -5.17 8.50 47.16
C ARG A 300 -3.65 8.56 46.97
N VAL A 301 -3.20 8.97 45.78
CA VAL A 301 -1.81 9.36 45.46
C VAL A 301 -1.74 10.90 45.27
N PRO A 302 -0.72 11.61 45.81
CA PRO A 302 -0.63 13.06 45.71
C PRO A 302 0.21 13.56 44.52
N ARG A 303 -0.12 14.79 44.10
CA ARG A 303 0.53 15.60 43.07
C ARG A 303 1.90 16.11 43.50
N GLY A 304 2.88 16.08 42.60
CA GLY A 304 4.15 16.82 42.69
C GLY A 304 4.33 17.71 41.46
N ARG A 305 4.56 19.01 41.70
CA ARG A 305 4.93 20.03 40.69
C ARG A 305 6.44 20.01 40.46
N GLY A 306 6.86 20.21 39.22
CA GLY A 306 8.21 20.65 38.86
C GLY A 306 8.18 21.38 37.52
N GLN A 307 8.36 22.70 37.55
CA GLN A 307 8.56 23.54 36.36
C GLN A 307 10.06 23.54 36.01
N GLY A 308 10.36 23.37 34.73
CA GLY A 308 11.68 23.64 34.13
C GLY A 308 11.48 23.70 32.62
N GLY A 309 11.48 24.92 32.06
CA GLY A 309 11.30 25.15 30.64
C GLY A 309 12.56 24.83 29.85
N LEU A 310 12.38 24.21 28.68
CA LEU A 310 13.34 24.25 27.59
C LEU A 310 12.57 24.45 26.27
N ASP A 311 13.17 25.30 25.47
CA ASP A 311 12.78 25.86 24.19
C ASP A 311 12.86 24.77 23.10
N GLU A 312 11.74 24.38 22.49
CA GLU A 312 11.72 23.49 21.32
C GLU A 312 11.01 24.16 20.13
N ARG A 313 11.75 25.01 19.41
CA ARG A 313 11.53 25.23 17.97
C ARG A 313 12.48 24.37 17.17
N ARG A 314 12.08 23.14 16.81
CA ARG A 314 12.57 22.43 15.61
C ARG A 314 11.49 21.49 15.08
N GLY A 315 10.57 22.04 14.29
CA GLY A 315 9.76 21.21 13.39
C GLY A 315 10.66 20.55 12.36
N GLY A 316 10.79 19.23 12.40
CA GLY A 316 11.51 18.46 11.40
C GLY A 316 10.72 18.41 10.09
N ARG A 317 11.27 18.98 9.02
CA ARG A 317 10.71 18.83 7.67
C ARG A 317 11.00 17.43 7.14
N ALA A 318 9.97 16.69 6.75
CA ALA A 318 10.13 15.46 5.97
C ALA A 318 10.45 15.83 4.52
N ARG A 319 11.42 15.15 3.90
CA ARG A 319 11.78 15.34 2.48
C ARG A 319 11.32 14.12 1.68
N PRO A 320 10.20 14.20 0.93
CA PRO A 320 9.69 13.09 0.11
C PRO A 320 10.39 12.96 -1.25
N ALA A 321 11.39 13.79 -1.55
CA ALA A 321 12.10 13.79 -2.83
C ALA A 321 13.63 13.69 -2.66
N ALA A 322 14.28 12.95 -3.56
CA ALA A 322 15.73 12.87 -3.69
C ALA A 322 16.22 13.81 -4.81
N ARG A 323 17.32 14.53 -4.58
CA ARG A 323 17.88 15.49 -5.56
C ARG A 323 19.33 15.15 -5.87
N ARG A 324 19.71 15.22 -7.15
CA ARG A 324 21.11 15.15 -7.62
C ARG A 324 21.43 16.41 -8.43
N ALA A 325 22.60 16.99 -8.18
CA ALA A 325 23.17 18.14 -8.88
C ALA A 325 24.67 17.85 -9.15
N PRO A 326 25.33 18.57 -10.07
CA PRO A 326 26.73 18.31 -10.41
C PRO A 326 27.65 18.34 -9.19
N GLU A 327 28.56 17.38 -9.08
CA GLU A 327 29.60 17.42 -8.05
C GLU A 327 30.51 18.63 -8.30
N GLY A 328 30.37 19.65 -7.45
CA GLY A 328 31.23 20.82 -7.48
C GLY A 328 32.69 20.39 -7.33
N ARG A 329 33.48 20.47 -8.41
CA ARG A 329 34.94 20.35 -8.32
C ARG A 329 35.42 21.29 -7.22
N PRO A 330 36.10 20.80 -6.17
CA PRO A 330 36.63 21.69 -5.15
C PRO A 330 37.61 22.65 -5.83
N ARG A 331 37.35 23.96 -5.71
CA ARG A 331 38.31 25.00 -6.10
C ARG A 331 39.61 24.73 -5.33
N PRO A 332 40.77 24.60 -5.98
CA PRO A 332 42.00 24.31 -5.26
C PRO A 332 42.38 25.51 -4.39
N PRO A 333 42.77 25.32 -3.12
CA PRO A 333 43.28 26.41 -2.31
C PRO A 333 44.61 26.90 -2.90
N ARG A 334 44.70 28.22 -3.10
CA ARG A 334 45.91 28.90 -3.55
C ARG A 334 47.00 28.81 -2.46
N ARG A 335 48.18 28.35 -2.87
CA ARG A 335 49.54 28.54 -2.28
C ARG A 335 49.83 27.88 -0.92
N ARG A 336 50.79 26.94 -0.92
CA ARG A 336 52.21 27.25 -0.64
C ARG A 336 53.11 26.08 -1.05
N CYS A 337 54.09 26.39 -1.89
CA CYS A 337 55.22 25.53 -2.21
C CYS A 337 55.98 25.12 -0.95
N ARG A 338 56.36 23.84 -0.86
CA ARG A 338 57.69 23.43 -0.42
C ARG A 338 58.15 22.28 -1.31
N GLU A 339 59.27 22.52 -1.98
CA GLU A 339 60.03 21.59 -2.80
C GLU A 339 60.83 20.60 -1.93
N ARG A 340 61.08 19.40 -2.47
CA ARG A 340 62.38 18.70 -2.66
C ARG A 340 62.20 17.15 -2.66
N PRO A 341 63.10 16.35 -3.27
CA PRO A 341 63.13 16.05 -4.70
C PRO A 341 63.11 14.53 -5.02
N CYS A 342 62.96 14.23 -6.31
CA CYS A 342 62.93 12.92 -6.95
C CYS A 342 64.14 12.02 -6.69
N GLN A 343 63.92 10.69 -6.67
CA GLN A 343 64.80 9.72 -7.33
C GLN A 343 64.00 8.57 -7.98
N SER A 344 64.59 8.09 -9.07
CA SER A 344 64.15 7.21 -10.14
C SER A 344 64.05 5.73 -9.80
N GLY A 345 63.17 5.01 -10.51
CA GLY A 345 63.25 3.56 -10.64
C GLY A 345 62.23 3.06 -11.68
N GLY A 346 62.67 2.85 -12.91
CA GLY A 346 61.83 2.37 -14.01
C GLY A 346 61.70 0.84 -14.04
N TRP A 347 60.62 0.36 -14.64
CA TRP A 347 60.59 -0.93 -15.35
C TRP A 347 59.37 -1.00 -16.30
N GLN A 348 59.61 -1.46 -17.53
CA GLN A 348 58.61 -1.69 -18.59
C GLN A 348 58.52 -3.22 -18.91
N PRO A 349 57.45 -3.67 -19.60
CA PRO A 349 56.82 -5.01 -19.50
C PRO A 349 57.36 -6.00 -20.58
N PRO A 350 56.94 -7.30 -20.69
CA PRO A 350 55.67 -7.76 -21.35
C PRO A 350 55.26 -9.23 -20.98
N PRO A 351 54.55 -10.09 -21.77
CA PRO A 351 53.54 -9.93 -22.85
C PRO A 351 52.23 -10.76 -22.66
N ARG A 352 51.27 -10.53 -23.58
CA ARG A 352 50.03 -11.31 -23.84
C ARG A 352 50.25 -12.64 -24.58
N ALA A 353 49.27 -13.56 -24.45
CA ALA A 353 48.55 -14.38 -25.46
C ALA A 353 48.27 -15.81 -24.89
N GLN A 354 47.11 -16.48 -24.98
CA GLN A 354 46.39 -17.05 -26.14
C GLN A 354 45.08 -17.75 -25.64
N HIS A 355 44.02 -17.80 -26.46
CA HIS A 355 42.82 -18.69 -26.36
C HIS A 355 42.95 -19.85 -27.39
N PRO A 356 42.05 -20.87 -27.50
CA PRO A 356 41.09 -21.55 -26.60
C PRO A 356 41.21 -23.12 -26.66
N PRO A 357 40.22 -23.94 -26.19
CA PRO A 357 39.34 -24.60 -27.17
C PRO A 357 37.87 -24.93 -26.75
N ARG A 358 36.98 -24.85 -27.77
CA ARG A 358 35.85 -25.74 -28.17
C ARG A 358 34.90 -26.35 -27.12
N HIS A 359 33.63 -25.93 -27.13
CA HIS A 359 32.48 -26.82 -26.82
C HIS A 359 31.28 -26.60 -27.76
N ARG A 360 30.55 -27.70 -27.95
CA ARG A 360 29.61 -28.05 -29.03
C ARG A 360 28.29 -27.26 -29.02
N LEU A 361 27.80 -26.93 -30.22
CA LEU A 361 26.40 -26.53 -30.46
C LEU A 361 25.44 -27.68 -30.12
N ALA A 362 24.49 -27.42 -29.23
CA ALA A 362 23.20 -28.10 -29.20
C ALA A 362 22.11 -27.02 -29.19
N ALA A 363 21.57 -26.73 -30.37
CA ALA A 363 20.42 -25.86 -30.54
C ALA A 363 19.17 -26.57 -29.97
N ARG A 364 18.80 -26.26 -28.74
CA ARG A 364 17.44 -26.50 -28.24
C ARG A 364 16.66 -25.19 -28.36
N ARG A 365 15.79 -25.10 -29.36
CA ARG A 365 14.70 -24.12 -29.41
C ARG A 365 13.83 -24.31 -28.17
N VAL A 366 14.08 -23.53 -27.12
CA VAL A 366 13.08 -23.31 -26.07
C VAL A 366 12.07 -22.34 -26.66
N ARG A 367 10.93 -22.87 -27.11
CA ARG A 367 9.73 -22.04 -27.31
C ARG A 367 9.44 -21.39 -25.95
N ALA A 368 9.71 -20.09 -25.83
CA ALA A 368 9.28 -19.30 -24.68
C ALA A 368 7.75 -19.29 -24.67
N ARG A 369 7.15 -20.24 -23.94
CA ARG A 369 5.78 -20.06 -23.47
C ARG A 369 5.85 -18.95 -22.44
N ARG A 370 5.49 -17.73 -22.84
CA ARG A 370 5.23 -16.59 -21.97
C ARG A 370 4.10 -16.98 -21.01
N ARG A 371 4.43 -17.68 -19.92
CA ARG A 371 3.54 -17.83 -18.76
C ARG A 371 3.79 -16.60 -17.90
N HIS A 372 3.08 -15.51 -18.21
CA HIS A 372 3.02 -14.36 -17.32
C HIS A 372 2.33 -14.84 -16.03
N ARG A 373 3.11 -15.04 -14.96
CA ARG A 373 2.54 -15.15 -13.62
C ARG A 373 2.11 -13.75 -13.23
N SER A 374 0.84 -13.59 -12.89
CA SER A 374 0.27 -12.35 -12.39
C SER A 374 1.09 -11.81 -11.21
N ARG A 375 1.47 -10.53 -11.28
CA ARG A 375 2.16 -9.83 -10.20
C ARG A 375 1.53 -8.44 -10.04
N PRO A 376 0.64 -8.24 -9.05
CA PRO A 376 -0.02 -6.96 -8.83
C PRO A 376 0.98 -5.79 -8.69
N GLY A 377 0.77 -4.77 -9.51
CA GLY A 377 1.53 -3.55 -9.63
C GLY A 377 2.83 -3.66 -10.45
N ALA A 378 3.09 -4.80 -11.10
CA ALA A 378 4.29 -4.96 -11.95
C ALA A 378 4.27 -4.02 -13.17
N CYS A 379 3.10 -3.81 -13.77
CA CYS A 379 2.88 -2.89 -14.88
C CYS A 379 2.57 -1.49 -14.34
N ASP A 380 1.71 -1.41 -13.32
CA ASP A 380 1.12 -0.17 -12.83
C ASP A 380 1.35 0.04 -11.32
N ALA A 381 2.33 0.81 -10.86
CA ALA A 381 3.40 1.44 -11.64
C ALA A 381 4.80 1.03 -11.14
N LYS A 382 4.98 -0.15 -10.51
CA LYS A 382 6.30 -0.57 -9.98
C LYS A 382 7.34 -0.78 -11.09
N GLY A 383 6.92 -1.21 -12.28
CA GLY A 383 7.79 -1.30 -13.47
C GLY A 383 8.31 0.08 -13.90
N PRO A 384 7.44 1.06 -14.19
CA PRO A 384 7.83 2.47 -14.38
C PRO A 384 8.69 3.05 -13.26
N LEU A 385 8.32 2.85 -11.99
CA LEU A 385 9.10 3.31 -10.85
C LEU A 385 10.52 2.72 -10.83
N ALA A 386 10.67 1.42 -11.10
CA ALA A 386 11.97 0.78 -11.20
C ALA A 386 12.83 1.37 -12.33
N ALA A 387 12.20 1.75 -13.45
CA ALA A 387 12.88 2.42 -14.56
C ALA A 387 13.33 3.84 -14.18
N LEU A 388 12.47 4.62 -13.53
CA LEU A 388 12.79 5.96 -13.02
C LEU A 388 13.92 5.93 -11.99
N VAL A 389 13.87 5.04 -11.01
CA VAL A 389 14.93 4.87 -10.01
C VAL A 389 16.24 4.43 -10.68
N GLY A 390 16.18 3.47 -11.61
CA GLY A 390 17.35 3.01 -12.35
C GLY A 390 18.02 4.13 -13.15
N ALA A 391 17.23 4.96 -13.83
CA ALA A 391 17.73 6.13 -14.54
C ALA A 391 18.27 7.20 -13.58
N PHE A 392 17.56 7.49 -12.49
CA PHE A 392 17.97 8.47 -11.48
C PHE A 392 19.31 8.12 -10.84
N LEU A 393 19.60 6.85 -10.61
CA LEU A 393 20.88 6.40 -10.04
C LEU A 393 22.01 6.39 -11.07
N ALA A 394 21.71 6.11 -12.34
CA ALA A 394 22.72 5.88 -13.37
C ALA A 394 23.02 7.09 -14.27
N ALA A 395 22.16 8.12 -14.30
CA ALA A 395 22.35 9.29 -15.14
C ALA A 395 23.56 10.12 -14.67
N GLU A 396 24.39 10.53 -15.60
CA GLU A 396 25.43 11.54 -15.37
C GLU A 396 24.84 12.94 -15.57
N ILE A 397 25.07 13.84 -14.61
CA ILE A 397 24.47 15.19 -14.56
C ILE A 397 25.62 16.20 -14.57
N GLU A 398 25.74 16.96 -15.66
CA GLU A 398 26.78 17.99 -15.79
C GLU A 398 26.27 19.38 -15.40
N GLN A 399 24.98 19.65 -15.63
CA GLN A 399 24.31 20.91 -15.32
C GLN A 399 22.87 20.67 -14.79
N GLY A 400 22.30 21.66 -14.09
CA GLY A 400 20.92 21.58 -13.60
C GLY A 400 20.72 20.68 -12.37
N THR A 401 19.47 20.25 -12.14
CA THR A 401 19.08 19.40 -11.01
C THR A 401 18.13 18.31 -11.47
N LEU A 402 18.41 17.06 -11.12
CA LEU A 402 17.49 15.94 -11.29
C LEU A 402 16.80 15.65 -9.95
N THR A 403 15.48 15.61 -9.94
CA THR A 403 14.68 15.30 -8.75
C THR A 403 13.85 14.04 -8.98
N LEU A 404 13.91 13.09 -8.05
CA LEU A 404 13.01 11.95 -7.98
C LEU A 404 12.00 12.17 -6.86
N ALA A 405 10.72 12.19 -7.21
CA ALA A 405 9.61 12.22 -6.27
C ALA A 405 8.80 10.91 -6.43
N VAL A 406 8.30 10.39 -5.31
CA VAL A 406 7.51 9.15 -5.29
C VAL A 406 6.27 9.36 -4.44
N THR A 407 5.11 9.15 -5.04
CA THR A 407 3.79 9.23 -4.38
C THR A 407 3.29 7.81 -4.09
N PRO A 408 2.72 7.53 -2.91
CA PRO A 408 2.28 6.18 -2.55
C PRO A 408 0.80 5.90 -2.81
N ASP A 409 0.03 6.90 -3.26
CA ASP A 409 -1.44 6.89 -3.21
C ASP A 409 -2.12 7.40 -4.50
N GLU A 410 -1.42 7.35 -5.63
CA GLU A 410 -1.94 7.73 -6.95
C GLU A 410 -3.30 7.05 -7.24
N GLU A 411 -3.35 5.73 -7.06
CA GLU A 411 -4.50 4.82 -7.31
C GLU A 411 -5.74 5.11 -6.45
N LEU A 412 -5.62 5.98 -5.44
CA LEU A 412 -6.70 6.32 -4.53
C LEU A 412 -7.09 7.80 -4.67
N LEU A 413 -6.28 8.67 -4.07
CA LEU A 413 -6.62 10.07 -3.85
C LEU A 413 -5.56 11.02 -4.39
N SER A 414 -4.37 10.51 -4.75
CA SER A 414 -3.25 11.30 -5.26
C SER A 414 -2.87 12.48 -4.33
N THR A 415 -3.04 12.32 -3.01
CA THR A 415 -2.71 13.35 -2.01
C THR A 415 -1.22 13.66 -2.01
N GLY A 416 -0.36 12.69 -2.31
CA GLY A 416 1.07 12.88 -2.46
C GLY A 416 1.43 13.85 -3.60
N ALA A 417 0.83 13.67 -4.77
CA ALA A 417 1.06 14.55 -5.92
C ALA A 417 0.53 15.96 -5.64
N HIS A 418 -0.66 16.07 -5.04
CA HIS A 418 -1.20 17.35 -4.62
C HIS A 418 -0.25 18.07 -3.65
N ALA A 419 0.24 17.37 -2.61
CA ALA A 419 1.17 17.94 -1.63
C ALA A 419 2.52 18.34 -2.24
N LEU A 420 3.01 17.60 -3.25
CA LEU A 420 4.23 17.98 -3.97
C LEU A 420 4.06 19.27 -4.77
N MET A 421 2.83 19.64 -5.15
CA MET A 421 2.55 20.85 -5.91
C MET A 421 2.18 22.05 -5.04
N THR A 422 1.37 21.84 -3.99
CA THR A 422 0.86 22.91 -3.12
C THR A 422 1.66 23.08 -1.83
N GLY A 423 2.38 22.03 -1.40
CA GLY A 423 3.00 21.95 -0.09
C GLY A 423 2.03 21.56 1.03
N GLU A 424 0.73 21.43 0.71
CA GLU A 424 -0.33 21.09 1.65
C GLU A 424 -0.59 19.58 1.65
N VAL A 425 -0.40 18.95 2.80
CA VAL A 425 -0.77 17.54 2.99
C VAL A 425 -2.26 17.48 3.29
N ALA A 426 -3.05 17.03 2.30
CA ALA A 426 -4.47 16.75 2.49
C ALA A 426 -4.68 15.74 3.65
N PRO A 427 -5.81 15.80 4.37
CA PRO A 427 -6.15 14.79 5.37
C PRO A 427 -5.98 13.38 4.78
N GLY A 428 -5.35 12.46 5.49
CA GLY A 428 -5.17 11.08 4.99
C GLY A 428 -3.94 10.82 4.11
N GLY A 429 -3.17 11.85 3.71
CA GLY A 429 -1.91 11.68 2.97
C GLY A 429 -0.73 11.13 3.80
N PRO A 430 0.43 10.84 3.18
CA PRO A 430 1.63 10.33 3.87
C PRO A 430 2.32 11.44 4.70
N GLY A 431 1.67 11.88 5.79
CA GLY A 431 2.15 12.89 6.72
C GLY A 431 1.12 13.16 7.83
N GLU A 432 1.52 13.78 8.94
CA GLU A 432 0.53 14.30 9.89
C GLU A 432 -0.25 15.45 9.22
N ALA A 433 -1.57 15.51 9.41
CA ALA A 433 -2.37 16.62 8.91
C ALA A 433 -1.80 17.95 9.46
N GLY A 434 -1.39 18.86 8.56
CA GLY A 434 -0.68 20.10 8.92
C GLY A 434 0.85 20.04 8.81
N ALA A 435 1.43 18.90 8.44
CA ALA A 435 2.81 18.84 7.98
C ALA A 435 2.93 19.49 6.59
N SER A 436 4.01 20.22 6.35
CA SER A 436 4.30 20.82 5.03
C SER A 436 5.42 20.06 4.32
N VAL A 437 5.22 19.84 3.02
CA VAL A 437 6.25 19.37 2.09
C VAL A 437 6.80 20.60 1.36
N ASP A 438 8.10 20.64 1.09
CA ASP A 438 8.66 21.67 0.21
C ASP A 438 8.11 21.44 -1.21
N PRO A 439 7.23 22.32 -1.74
CA PRO A 439 6.58 22.06 -3.02
C PRO A 439 7.60 22.15 -4.16
N LEU A 440 7.46 21.28 -5.15
CA LEU A 440 8.33 21.21 -6.33
C LEU A 440 8.40 22.54 -7.09
N PRO A 441 7.29 23.28 -7.31
CA PRO A 441 7.35 24.61 -7.92
C PRO A 441 8.15 25.65 -7.13
N ALA A 442 8.32 25.47 -5.82
CA ALA A 442 9.11 26.36 -4.97
C ALA A 442 10.59 25.95 -4.87
N ALA A 443 11.01 24.91 -5.60
CA ALA A 443 12.42 24.57 -5.72
C ALA A 443 13.19 25.69 -6.41
N ASP A 444 14.49 25.82 -6.10
CA ASP A 444 15.39 26.77 -6.76
C ASP A 444 16.55 26.00 -7.42
N PRO A 445 16.60 25.91 -8.76
CA PRO A 445 15.57 26.37 -9.71
C PRO A 445 14.30 25.49 -9.67
N ALA A 446 13.18 26.07 -10.12
CA ALA A 446 11.93 25.32 -10.30
C ALA A 446 12.09 24.30 -11.44
N PRO A 447 11.36 23.17 -11.43
CA PRO A 447 11.46 22.20 -12.52
C PRO A 447 11.00 22.78 -13.86
N ASP A 448 11.82 22.60 -14.91
CA ASP A 448 11.46 22.98 -16.28
C ASP A 448 10.54 21.96 -16.96
N ALA A 449 10.57 20.70 -16.49
CA ALA A 449 9.75 19.61 -17.01
C ALA A 449 9.54 18.49 -15.98
N TYR A 450 8.50 17.68 -16.18
CA TYR A 450 8.17 16.50 -15.39
C TYR A 450 8.02 15.26 -16.27
N VAL A 451 8.49 14.11 -15.76
CA VAL A 451 8.27 12.79 -16.36
C VAL A 451 7.56 11.91 -15.34
N VAL A 452 6.32 11.52 -15.63
CA VAL A 452 5.47 10.69 -14.76
C VAL A 452 5.48 9.25 -15.25
N GLY A 453 5.72 8.32 -14.33
CA GLY A 453 5.97 6.91 -14.63
C GLY A 453 4.69 6.09 -14.76
N GLU A 454 4.28 5.75 -15.98
CA GLU A 454 3.04 5.00 -16.27
C GLU A 454 3.23 3.97 -17.40
N PRO A 455 2.34 2.97 -17.53
CA PRO A 455 2.44 1.95 -18.58
C PRO A 455 2.06 2.47 -19.96
N THR A 456 3.04 3.04 -20.66
CA THR A 456 2.89 3.66 -21.99
C THR A 456 3.44 2.81 -23.14
N GLY A 457 4.06 1.68 -22.83
CA GLY A 457 4.62 0.77 -23.82
C GLY A 457 5.89 1.30 -24.45
N LEU A 458 6.64 2.18 -23.76
CA LEU A 458 7.78 2.94 -24.27
C LEU A 458 7.41 4.04 -25.29
N ASP A 459 6.15 4.46 -25.33
CA ASP A 459 5.73 5.65 -26.08
C ASP A 459 5.72 6.89 -25.18
N VAL A 460 5.90 8.08 -25.76
CA VAL A 460 5.92 9.33 -25.01
C VAL A 460 4.53 9.94 -25.03
N CYS A 461 3.87 9.94 -23.87
CA CYS A 461 2.50 10.41 -23.78
C CYS A 461 2.45 11.89 -23.34
N THR A 462 1.98 12.78 -24.22
CA THR A 462 2.03 14.24 -24.04
C THR A 462 0.72 14.86 -23.56
N ALA A 463 -0.36 14.09 -23.54
CA ALA A 463 -1.68 14.60 -23.16
C ALA A 463 -2.52 13.50 -22.52
N ALA A 464 -3.42 13.86 -21.61
CA ALA A 464 -4.41 12.95 -21.04
C ALA A 464 -5.75 13.68 -20.87
N ARG A 465 -6.84 12.92 -21.00
CA ARG A 465 -8.18 13.43 -20.67
C ARG A 465 -8.34 13.53 -19.16
N GLY A 466 -9.05 14.56 -18.71
CA GLY A 466 -9.47 14.64 -17.31
C GLY A 466 -10.65 13.71 -17.04
N ARG A 467 -11.00 13.56 -15.76
CA ARG A 467 -12.18 12.79 -15.34
C ARG A 467 -12.92 13.55 -14.25
N PHE A 468 -14.14 14.01 -14.55
CA PHE A 468 -15.04 14.61 -13.57
C PHE A 468 -16.24 13.70 -13.39
N GLU A 469 -16.55 13.37 -12.15
CA GLU A 469 -17.71 12.59 -11.79
C GLU A 469 -18.67 13.48 -10.98
N GLY A 470 -19.97 13.31 -11.19
CA GLY A 470 -20.95 14.08 -10.46
C GLY A 470 -22.37 13.56 -10.60
N THR A 471 -23.26 14.23 -9.88
CA THR A 471 -24.69 13.94 -9.82
C THR A 471 -25.47 15.17 -10.22
N VAL A 472 -26.41 14.99 -11.15
CA VAL A 472 -27.48 15.93 -11.46
C VAL A 472 -28.67 15.59 -10.56
N SER A 473 -29.11 16.53 -9.73
CA SER A 473 -30.28 16.37 -8.87
C SER A 473 -31.45 17.18 -9.41
N ILE A 474 -32.59 16.53 -9.57
CA ILE A 474 -33.85 17.12 -10.04
C ILE A 474 -34.87 17.00 -8.91
N GLU A 475 -35.36 18.15 -8.42
CA GLU A 475 -36.27 18.25 -7.28
C GLU A 475 -37.60 18.86 -7.70
N GLY A 476 -38.65 18.05 -7.70
CA GLY A 476 -40.04 18.42 -7.91
C GLY A 476 -40.85 18.36 -6.61
N THR A 477 -42.14 18.01 -6.72
CA THR A 477 -43.07 17.97 -5.59
C THR A 477 -43.91 16.70 -5.64
N ALA A 478 -43.94 15.97 -4.52
CA ALA A 478 -44.71 14.74 -4.42
C ALA A 478 -46.22 15.02 -4.49
N ALA A 479 -46.95 14.12 -5.13
CA ALA A 479 -48.41 14.15 -5.20
C ALA A 479 -48.97 12.74 -5.32
N HIS A 480 -50.25 12.56 -5.03
CA HIS A 480 -50.91 11.29 -5.30
C HIS A 480 -51.00 11.06 -6.82
N ALA A 481 -50.69 9.86 -7.30
CA ALA A 481 -50.66 9.58 -8.75
C ALA A 481 -52.04 9.75 -9.44
N ALA A 482 -53.14 9.75 -8.67
CA ALA A 482 -54.48 10.03 -9.18
C ALA A 482 -54.79 11.52 -9.40
N SER A 483 -53.92 12.43 -8.92
CA SER A 483 -54.03 13.89 -9.09
C SER A 483 -52.66 14.48 -9.41
N PRO A 484 -52.03 14.06 -10.52
CA PRO A 484 -50.64 14.38 -10.83
C PRO A 484 -50.39 15.89 -11.02
N GLU A 485 -51.43 16.66 -11.39
CA GLU A 485 -51.40 18.11 -11.53
C GLU A 485 -51.12 18.87 -10.23
N SER A 486 -51.27 18.21 -9.08
CA SER A 486 -50.99 18.79 -7.77
C SER A 486 -49.52 18.68 -7.35
N GLY A 487 -48.67 18.04 -8.17
CA GLY A 487 -47.24 17.89 -7.94
C GLY A 487 -46.42 18.14 -9.20
N VAL A 488 -45.10 17.96 -9.05
CA VAL A 488 -44.14 18.15 -10.14
C VAL A 488 -43.29 16.89 -10.23
N ASN A 489 -43.41 16.20 -11.36
CA ASN A 489 -42.80 14.89 -11.55
C ASN A 489 -41.31 15.03 -11.95
N ALA A 490 -40.41 14.78 -11.01
CA ALA A 490 -38.96 14.83 -11.23
C ALA A 490 -38.49 13.80 -12.25
N VAL A 491 -39.08 12.59 -12.27
CA VAL A 491 -38.74 11.53 -13.24
C VAL A 491 -39.14 11.92 -14.66
N SER A 492 -40.28 12.60 -14.84
CA SER A 492 -40.67 13.12 -16.16
C SER A 492 -39.74 14.24 -16.64
N ALA A 493 -39.24 15.06 -15.73
CA ALA A 493 -38.27 16.10 -16.04
C ALA A 493 -36.87 15.53 -16.38
N ALA A 494 -36.52 14.35 -15.85
CA ALA A 494 -35.28 13.67 -16.18
C ALA A 494 -35.13 13.38 -17.68
N GLY A 495 -36.23 13.15 -18.41
CA GLY A 495 -36.18 13.01 -19.87
C GLY A 495 -35.57 14.23 -20.56
N ARG A 496 -36.01 15.45 -20.20
CA ARG A 496 -35.42 16.70 -20.74
C ARG A 496 -33.98 16.92 -20.28
N ALA A 497 -33.65 16.46 -19.08
CA ALA A 497 -32.29 16.53 -18.57
C ALA A 497 -31.35 15.60 -19.36
N LEU A 498 -31.78 14.38 -19.70
CA LEU A 498 -31.02 13.44 -20.52
C LEU A 498 -30.78 13.99 -21.93
N ASP A 499 -31.80 14.55 -22.59
CA ASP A 499 -31.63 15.21 -23.90
C ASP A 499 -30.58 16.35 -23.84
N ALA A 500 -30.61 17.11 -22.75
CA ALA A 500 -29.64 18.19 -22.50
C ALA A 500 -28.24 17.66 -22.17
N LEU A 501 -28.11 16.50 -21.55
CA LEU A 501 -26.82 15.85 -21.29
C LEU A 501 -26.20 15.30 -22.58
N GLU A 502 -27.00 14.67 -23.44
CA GLU A 502 -26.55 14.10 -24.72
C GLU A 502 -26.07 15.18 -25.71
N SER A 503 -26.65 16.38 -25.63
CA SER A 503 -26.27 17.53 -26.45
C SER A 503 -25.31 18.50 -25.77
N PHE A 504 -24.78 18.14 -24.60
CA PHE A 504 -23.87 19.01 -23.85
C PHE A 504 -22.50 19.09 -24.50
N ASP A 505 -22.15 20.29 -24.95
CA ASP A 505 -20.80 20.65 -25.34
C ASP A 505 -20.48 22.07 -24.88
N ASN A 506 -19.35 22.22 -24.21
CA ASN A 506 -18.86 23.47 -23.65
C ASN A 506 -17.38 23.72 -24.00
N VAL A 507 -16.74 22.83 -24.77
CA VAL A 507 -15.32 22.92 -25.08
C VAL A 507 -15.05 22.33 -26.45
N ALA A 508 -14.33 23.09 -27.30
CA ALA A 508 -13.98 22.62 -28.63
C ALA A 508 -13.08 21.38 -28.57
N ALA A 509 -13.14 20.55 -29.62
CA ALA A 509 -12.27 19.39 -29.77
C ALA A 509 -10.79 19.78 -29.70
N HIS A 510 -10.02 19.05 -28.89
CA HIS A 510 -8.59 19.24 -28.75
C HIS A 510 -7.84 18.49 -29.85
N SER A 511 -6.79 19.10 -30.42
CA SER A 511 -6.04 18.54 -31.55
C SER A 511 -5.46 17.15 -31.30
N GLN A 512 -5.03 16.88 -30.06
CA GLN A 512 -4.49 15.58 -29.66
C GLN A 512 -5.55 14.64 -29.05
N LEU A 513 -6.53 15.18 -28.33
CA LEU A 513 -7.44 14.37 -27.48
C LEU A 513 -8.81 14.15 -28.12
N GLY A 514 -9.17 14.91 -29.16
CA GLY A 514 -10.50 14.90 -29.76
C GLY A 514 -11.54 15.63 -28.89
N GLU A 515 -12.79 15.22 -29.04
CA GLU A 515 -13.95 15.79 -28.33
C GLU A 515 -14.04 15.24 -26.91
N ALA A 516 -14.41 16.10 -25.96
CA ALA A 516 -14.72 15.67 -24.59
C ALA A 516 -16.07 14.93 -24.56
N THR A 517 -16.17 13.89 -23.73
CA THR A 517 -17.39 13.05 -23.65
C THR A 517 -18.10 13.24 -22.33
N LEU A 518 -19.43 13.25 -22.34
CA LEU A 518 -20.27 13.25 -21.13
C LEU A 518 -21.21 12.06 -21.23
N VAL A 519 -21.19 11.18 -20.23
CA VAL A 519 -21.98 9.95 -20.24
C VAL A 519 -22.82 9.87 -18.95
N PRO A 520 -24.16 9.85 -19.06
CA PRO A 520 -25.01 9.44 -17.95
C PRO A 520 -24.79 7.95 -17.66
N THR A 521 -24.42 7.61 -16.42
CA THR A 521 -24.05 6.24 -16.03
C THR A 521 -25.09 5.56 -15.15
N ALA A 522 -25.90 6.33 -14.43
CA ALA A 522 -27.01 5.81 -13.61
C ALA A 522 -28.14 6.84 -13.52
N ILE A 523 -29.37 6.37 -13.33
CA ILE A 523 -30.54 7.20 -13.06
C ILE A 523 -31.42 6.53 -12.01
N GLU A 524 -31.79 7.28 -10.99
CA GLU A 524 -32.64 6.81 -9.89
C GLU A 524 -33.75 7.83 -9.64
N GLY A 525 -34.99 7.38 -9.40
CA GLY A 525 -36.09 8.29 -9.11
C GLY A 525 -37.40 7.58 -8.77
N GLY A 526 -38.12 8.15 -7.80
CA GLY A 526 -39.37 7.61 -7.27
C GLY A 526 -39.18 6.59 -6.14
N GLU A 527 -40.07 6.64 -5.15
CA GLU A 527 -40.03 5.77 -3.96
C GLU A 527 -41.24 4.82 -3.87
N SER A 528 -42.36 5.19 -4.48
CA SER A 528 -43.61 4.43 -4.44
C SER A 528 -44.37 4.51 -5.76
N THR A 529 -45.07 3.42 -6.11
CA THR A 529 -45.80 3.28 -7.39
C THR A 529 -47.07 4.13 -7.49
N ASN A 530 -47.61 4.58 -6.35
CA ASN A 530 -48.84 5.37 -6.29
C ASN A 530 -48.61 6.87 -6.05
N GLN A 531 -47.38 7.35 -6.24
CA GLN A 531 -46.99 8.74 -6.02
C GLN A 531 -46.28 9.33 -7.25
N VAL A 532 -46.48 10.63 -7.47
CA VAL A 532 -45.64 11.44 -8.36
C VAL A 532 -44.27 11.58 -7.72
N PRO A 533 -43.17 11.16 -8.39
CA PRO A 533 -41.83 11.27 -7.84
C PRO A 533 -41.39 12.73 -7.64
N ALA A 534 -41.00 13.06 -6.41
CA ALA A 534 -40.44 14.38 -6.07
C ALA A 534 -38.94 14.49 -6.33
N GLY A 535 -38.21 13.39 -6.42
CA GLY A 535 -36.76 13.37 -6.62
C GLY A 535 -36.35 12.46 -7.75
N CYS A 536 -35.35 12.90 -8.52
CA CYS A 536 -34.62 12.08 -9.47
C CYS A 536 -33.15 12.52 -9.51
N THR A 537 -32.23 11.56 -9.53
CA THR A 537 -30.79 11.76 -9.62
C THR A 537 -30.24 11.08 -10.87
N ILE A 538 -29.32 11.74 -11.55
CA ILE A 538 -28.58 11.19 -12.70
C ILE A 538 -27.08 11.30 -12.41
N THR A 539 -26.39 10.17 -12.36
CA THR A 539 -24.92 10.13 -12.24
C THR A 539 -24.29 10.31 -13.61
N VAL A 540 -23.24 11.12 -13.70
CA VAL A 540 -22.54 11.43 -14.94
C VAL A 540 -21.02 11.27 -14.81
N ASP A 541 -20.38 10.75 -15.86
CA ASP A 541 -18.92 10.70 -16.04
C ASP A 541 -18.53 11.61 -17.22
N ARG A 542 -17.69 12.62 -16.95
CA ARG A 542 -17.17 13.57 -17.93
C ARG A 542 -15.70 13.27 -18.18
N ARG A 543 -15.34 12.97 -19.43
CA ARG A 543 -13.94 12.94 -19.89
C ARG A 543 -13.61 14.26 -20.57
N SER A 544 -13.01 15.16 -19.81
CA SER A 544 -12.70 16.53 -20.23
C SER A 544 -11.46 16.60 -21.12
N VAL A 545 -11.35 17.71 -21.86
CA VAL A 545 -10.16 18.09 -22.64
C VAL A 545 -9.79 19.54 -22.33
N PRO A 546 -8.52 19.96 -22.49
CA PRO A 546 -8.13 21.34 -22.21
C PRO A 546 -8.91 22.33 -23.09
N PRO A 547 -9.26 23.53 -22.58
CA PRO A 547 -8.93 24.07 -21.25
C PRO A 547 -10.06 23.87 -20.20
N GLU A 548 -10.91 22.85 -20.35
CA GLU A 548 -12.05 22.63 -19.45
C GLU A 548 -11.61 22.28 -18.02
N THR A 549 -12.06 23.07 -17.04
CA THR A 549 -11.85 22.81 -15.61
C THR A 549 -13.09 22.18 -14.98
N ALA A 550 -12.92 21.46 -13.86
CA ALA A 550 -14.05 20.83 -13.16
C ALA A 550 -15.12 21.86 -12.75
N ALA A 551 -14.69 23.02 -12.23
CA ALA A 551 -15.59 24.10 -11.85
C ALA A 551 -16.28 24.74 -13.06
N GLY A 552 -15.57 24.85 -14.20
CA GLY A 552 -16.12 25.33 -15.47
C GLY A 552 -17.21 24.40 -16.00
N PHE A 553 -16.92 23.09 -16.05
CA PHE A 553 -17.85 22.03 -16.42
C PHE A 553 -19.13 22.08 -15.59
N ARG A 554 -19.01 22.04 -14.26
CA ARG A 554 -20.17 22.07 -13.34
C ARG A 554 -21.10 23.26 -13.62
N ARG A 555 -20.53 24.47 -13.74
CA ARG A 555 -21.30 25.69 -14.00
C ARG A 555 -21.99 25.66 -15.36
N ALA A 556 -21.27 25.24 -16.40
CA ALA A 556 -21.80 25.17 -17.76
C ALA A 556 -22.94 24.16 -17.87
N LEU A 557 -22.76 22.97 -17.29
CA LEU A 557 -23.76 21.91 -17.30
C LEU A 557 -25.01 22.30 -16.53
N GLU A 558 -24.86 22.84 -15.31
CA GLU A 558 -25.99 23.31 -14.51
C GLU A 558 -26.79 24.39 -15.24
N ALA A 559 -26.11 25.32 -15.92
CA ALA A 559 -26.77 26.36 -16.70
C ALA A 559 -27.55 25.79 -17.90
N GLN A 560 -27.02 24.79 -18.59
CA GLN A 560 -27.71 24.13 -19.70
C GLN A 560 -28.93 23.33 -19.23
N LEU A 561 -28.79 22.58 -18.14
CA LEU A 561 -29.87 21.81 -17.56
C LEU A 561 -31.02 22.70 -17.10
N ARG A 562 -30.74 23.82 -16.43
CA ARG A 562 -31.79 24.78 -16.04
C ARG A 562 -32.54 25.37 -17.23
N ARG A 563 -31.85 25.65 -18.34
CA ARG A 563 -32.51 26.12 -19.57
C ARG A 563 -33.41 25.06 -20.20
N SER A 564 -33.00 23.79 -20.14
CA SER A 564 -33.66 22.70 -20.85
C SER A 564 -34.79 22.07 -20.04
N VAL A 565 -34.61 21.93 -18.72
CA VAL A 565 -35.62 21.35 -17.82
C VAL A 565 -36.74 22.33 -17.49
N GLY A 566 -36.41 23.62 -17.35
CA GLY A 566 -37.35 24.68 -16.99
C GLY A 566 -37.17 25.20 -15.56
N ALA A 567 -38.07 26.08 -15.12
CA ALA A 567 -38.03 26.68 -13.78
C ALA A 567 -38.53 25.75 -12.66
N ASP A 568 -39.34 24.74 -13.01
CA ASP A 568 -39.92 23.76 -12.09
C ASP A 568 -40.03 22.41 -12.84
N PRO A 569 -39.37 21.33 -12.39
CA PRO A 569 -38.61 21.16 -11.14
C PRO A 569 -37.27 21.90 -11.09
N SER A 570 -36.73 22.06 -9.89
CA SER A 570 -35.41 22.65 -9.68
C SER A 570 -34.30 21.67 -10.08
N VAL A 571 -33.17 22.20 -10.57
CA VAL A 571 -32.02 21.39 -10.98
C VAL A 571 -30.72 21.95 -10.42
N SER A 572 -29.88 21.04 -9.91
CA SER A 572 -28.52 21.32 -9.44
C SER A 572 -27.53 20.27 -9.93
N VAL A 573 -26.25 20.66 -10.01
CA VAL A 573 -25.16 19.75 -10.37
C VAL A 573 -24.11 19.80 -9.28
N SER A 574 -23.83 18.63 -8.70
CA SER A 574 -22.83 18.43 -7.66
C SER A 574 -21.76 17.49 -8.19
N LEU A 575 -20.50 17.88 -8.11
CA LEU A 575 -19.40 16.96 -8.40
C LEU A 575 -19.12 16.08 -7.18
N THR A 576 -18.67 14.85 -7.41
CA THR A 576 -18.28 13.93 -6.34
C THR A 576 -17.21 14.60 -5.46
N ALA A 577 -17.43 14.60 -4.14
CA ALA A 577 -16.50 15.19 -3.20
C ALA A 577 -15.18 14.40 -3.22
N ARG A 578 -14.06 15.13 -3.27
CA ARG A 578 -12.70 14.58 -3.24
C ARG A 578 -11.84 15.39 -2.31
N GLU A 579 -10.91 14.73 -1.63
CA GLU A 579 -9.93 15.39 -0.75
C GLU A 579 -8.89 16.19 -1.55
N THR A 580 -8.69 15.81 -2.81
CA THR A 580 -7.83 16.49 -3.79
C THR A 580 -8.67 17.02 -4.96
N PRO A 581 -8.17 18.01 -5.71
CA PRO A 581 -8.81 18.45 -6.95
C PRO A 581 -9.04 17.28 -7.92
N PHE A 582 -10.00 17.42 -8.82
CA PHE A 582 -10.15 16.44 -9.89
C PHE A 582 -8.91 16.39 -10.78
N LEU A 583 -8.63 15.22 -11.36
CA LEU A 583 -7.67 15.09 -12.44
C LEU A 583 -8.19 15.84 -13.65
N GLU A 584 -7.65 17.02 -13.90
CA GLU A 584 -7.98 17.84 -15.07
C GLU A 584 -7.27 17.30 -16.32
N ALA A 585 -7.75 17.69 -17.49
CA ALA A 585 -7.09 17.34 -18.72
C ALA A 585 -5.82 18.19 -18.87
N PHE A 586 -4.75 17.60 -19.44
CA PHE A 586 -3.54 18.34 -19.75
C PHE A 586 -3.04 17.99 -21.15
N ALA A 587 -2.26 18.90 -21.73
CA ALA A 587 -1.53 18.69 -22.96
C ALA A 587 -0.22 19.49 -22.93
N THR A 588 0.87 18.82 -23.23
CA THR A 588 2.19 19.42 -23.46
C THR A 588 2.42 19.53 -24.97
N ASP A 589 3.08 20.61 -25.39
CA ASP A 589 3.45 20.81 -26.79
C ASP A 589 4.43 19.70 -27.22
N PRO A 590 4.12 18.93 -28.28
CA PRO A 590 5.05 17.92 -28.81
C PRO A 590 6.45 18.44 -29.16
N GLY A 591 6.63 19.74 -29.38
CA GLY A 591 7.93 20.37 -29.64
C GLY A 591 8.75 20.71 -28.40
N GLU A 592 8.29 20.37 -27.19
CA GLU A 592 9.05 20.59 -25.95
C GLU A 592 10.33 19.73 -25.91
N PRO A 593 11.49 20.27 -25.45
CA PRO A 593 12.75 19.54 -25.43
C PRO A 593 12.69 18.19 -24.69
N VAL A 594 11.87 18.09 -23.65
CA VAL A 594 11.68 16.84 -22.89
C VAL A 594 11.00 15.75 -23.72
N VAL A 595 10.07 16.14 -24.61
CA VAL A 595 9.36 15.21 -25.51
C VAL A 595 10.33 14.67 -26.54
N ASP A 596 11.04 15.55 -27.24
CA ASP A 596 12.02 15.19 -28.27
C ASP A 596 13.13 14.29 -27.72
N ALA A 597 13.73 14.68 -26.59
CA ALA A 597 14.82 13.92 -25.97
C ALA A 597 14.37 12.52 -25.55
N LEU A 598 13.16 12.38 -25.02
CA LEU A 598 12.62 11.11 -24.57
C LEU A 598 12.15 10.22 -25.73
N ALA A 599 11.54 10.80 -26.76
CA ALA A 599 11.08 10.08 -27.95
C ALA A 599 12.26 9.44 -28.70
N ASP A 600 13.32 10.21 -28.97
CA ASP A 600 14.54 9.71 -29.61
C ASP A 600 15.20 8.59 -28.79
N ALA A 601 15.30 8.78 -27.48
CA ALA A 601 15.93 7.82 -26.58
C ALA A 601 15.09 6.53 -26.45
N ALA A 602 13.76 6.65 -26.42
CA ALA A 602 12.83 5.54 -26.36
C ALA A 602 12.81 4.72 -27.66
N ALA A 603 12.85 5.37 -28.82
CA ALA A 603 12.98 4.71 -30.10
C ALA A 603 14.26 3.85 -30.16
N ALA A 604 15.41 4.46 -29.84
CA ALA A 604 16.69 3.76 -29.85
C ALA A 604 16.76 2.61 -28.83
N ALA A 605 16.19 2.79 -27.63
CA ALA A 605 16.17 1.76 -26.59
C ALA A 605 15.19 0.62 -26.92
N GLY A 606 14.03 0.93 -27.48
CA GLY A 606 13.03 -0.03 -27.92
C GLY A 606 13.55 -0.93 -29.04
N ASP A 607 14.20 -0.34 -30.05
CA ASP A 607 14.85 -1.07 -31.14
C ASP A 607 15.95 -2.01 -30.62
N ALA A 608 16.83 -1.51 -29.75
CA ALA A 608 17.91 -2.30 -29.17
C ALA A 608 17.40 -3.48 -28.31
N ALA A 609 16.24 -3.32 -27.67
CA ALA A 609 15.61 -4.37 -26.87
C ALA A 609 14.70 -5.31 -27.68
N GLY A 610 14.52 -5.08 -28.98
CA GLY A 610 13.73 -5.92 -29.88
C GLY A 610 12.22 -5.71 -29.77
N PHE A 611 11.77 -4.54 -29.34
CA PHE A 611 10.34 -4.20 -29.24
C PHE A 611 9.75 -3.52 -30.48
N GLY A 612 10.56 -3.31 -31.53
CA GLY A 612 10.17 -2.59 -32.74
C GLY A 612 10.07 -1.08 -32.53
N GLN A 613 9.35 -0.40 -33.41
CA GLN A 613 9.16 1.06 -33.35
C GLN A 613 8.48 1.47 -32.04
N ARG A 614 9.20 2.25 -31.22
CA ARG A 614 8.78 2.86 -29.95
C ARG A 614 9.14 4.34 -29.93
N GLY A 615 8.73 5.05 -28.88
CA GLY A 615 8.94 6.48 -28.76
C GLY A 615 7.93 7.31 -29.56
N ALA A 616 6.78 6.74 -29.93
CA ALA A 616 5.73 7.51 -30.58
C ALA A 616 5.20 8.58 -29.62
N VAL A 617 5.00 9.80 -30.13
CA VAL A 617 4.35 10.88 -29.38
C VAL A 617 2.84 10.76 -29.56
N ARG A 618 2.10 10.54 -28.47
CA ARG A 618 0.64 10.31 -28.51
C ARG A 618 -0.05 10.72 -27.21
N PRO A 619 -1.40 10.75 -27.17
CA PRO A 619 -2.11 10.85 -25.90
C PRO A 619 -1.99 9.58 -25.04
N PHE A 620 -2.08 9.76 -23.73
CA PHE A 620 -2.33 8.71 -22.76
C PHE A 620 -3.81 8.33 -22.75
N GLY A 621 -4.10 7.03 -22.67
CA GLY A 621 -5.45 6.49 -22.79
C GLY A 621 -6.29 6.56 -21.51
N ALA A 622 -5.71 7.01 -20.40
CA ALA A 622 -6.34 7.07 -19.09
C ALA A 622 -6.10 8.44 -18.42
N ALA A 623 -6.78 8.70 -17.31
CA ALA A 623 -6.44 9.81 -16.43
C ALA A 623 -5.24 9.39 -15.56
N THR A 624 -4.44 10.35 -15.10
CA THR A 624 -3.20 10.12 -14.33
C THR A 624 -2.87 11.37 -13.51
N GLU A 625 -2.16 11.21 -12.40
CA GLU A 625 -1.67 12.33 -11.58
C GLU A 625 -0.76 13.33 -12.33
N ALA A 626 -0.31 12.99 -13.54
CA ALA A 626 0.42 13.91 -14.41
C ALA A 626 -0.28 15.27 -14.61
N SER A 627 -1.62 15.31 -14.52
CA SER A 627 -2.38 16.56 -14.57
C SER A 627 -2.02 17.56 -13.48
N TYR A 628 -1.56 17.11 -12.30
CA TYR A 628 -1.18 18.03 -11.21
C TYR A 628 0.11 18.79 -11.49
N PHE A 629 0.99 18.24 -12.32
CA PHE A 629 2.29 18.83 -12.63
C PHE A 629 2.23 19.81 -13.82
N ALA A 630 1.12 19.81 -14.56
CA ALA A 630 0.79 20.83 -15.56
C ALA A 630 0.50 22.19 -14.89
N PRO A 631 0.75 23.34 -15.55
CA PRO A 631 1.03 23.51 -16.97
C PRO A 631 2.52 23.42 -17.36
N THR A 632 3.43 23.19 -16.41
CA THR A 632 4.83 22.91 -16.75
C THR A 632 4.91 21.68 -17.67
N PRO A 633 5.78 21.67 -18.70
CA PRO A 633 5.92 20.55 -19.63
C PRO A 633 5.96 19.20 -18.91
N THR A 634 4.94 18.37 -19.13
CA THR A 634 4.74 17.12 -18.41
C THR A 634 4.49 15.99 -19.39
N VAL A 635 5.30 14.94 -19.30
CA VAL A 635 5.16 13.74 -20.13
C VAL A 635 4.94 12.51 -19.28
N VAL A 636 4.16 11.59 -19.81
CA VAL A 636 3.87 10.31 -19.19
C VAL A 636 4.65 9.23 -19.95
N PHE A 637 5.44 8.42 -19.25
CA PHE A 637 6.37 7.48 -19.89
C PHE A 637 6.71 6.28 -18.99
N GLY A 638 6.82 5.09 -19.58
CA GLY A 638 7.20 3.89 -18.85
C GLY A 638 7.01 2.58 -19.64
N PRO A 639 7.52 1.47 -19.08
CA PRO A 639 7.35 0.14 -19.64
C PRO A 639 5.94 -0.42 -19.35
N GLY A 640 5.54 -1.45 -20.10
CA GLY A 640 4.23 -2.08 -19.91
C GLY A 640 3.10 -1.36 -20.64
N HIS A 641 1.93 -1.98 -20.74
CA HIS A 641 0.80 -1.46 -21.51
C HIS A 641 -0.46 -1.44 -20.65
N LEU A 642 -1.36 -0.48 -20.86
CA LEU A 642 -2.71 -0.54 -20.26
C LEU A 642 -3.48 -1.77 -20.75
N ALA A 643 -3.36 -2.10 -22.04
CA ALA A 643 -3.97 -3.26 -22.66
C ALA A 643 -3.10 -3.79 -23.83
N ASP A 644 -3.27 -5.07 -24.17
CA ASP A 644 -2.67 -5.72 -25.34
C ASP A 644 -3.74 -6.50 -26.14
N GLU A 645 -3.34 -7.27 -27.16
CA GLU A 645 -4.26 -8.05 -28.02
C GLU A 645 -5.17 -9.04 -27.24
N ALA A 646 -4.76 -9.48 -26.05
CA ALA A 646 -5.53 -10.35 -25.18
C ALA A 646 -6.41 -9.58 -24.16
N GLY A 647 -6.48 -8.24 -24.22
CA GLY A 647 -7.35 -7.39 -23.38
C GLY A 647 -6.57 -6.52 -22.39
N ALA A 648 -7.18 -6.20 -21.24
CA ALA A 648 -6.57 -5.34 -20.21
C ALA A 648 -5.36 -5.97 -19.49
N VAL A 649 -4.29 -5.21 -19.30
CA VAL A 649 -3.07 -5.63 -18.58
C VAL A 649 -2.94 -4.88 -17.26
N ALA A 650 -3.00 -3.54 -17.28
CA ALA A 650 -3.14 -2.76 -16.07
C ALA A 650 -4.52 -3.02 -15.43
N HIS A 651 -4.58 -3.01 -14.09
CA HIS A 651 -5.79 -3.32 -13.30
C HIS A 651 -6.45 -4.67 -13.64
N ALA A 652 -5.68 -5.63 -14.18
CA ALA A 652 -6.19 -6.95 -14.57
C ALA A 652 -5.48 -8.06 -13.81
N GLU A 653 -6.16 -9.19 -13.59
CA GLU A 653 -5.57 -10.36 -12.93
C GLU A 653 -4.28 -10.82 -13.59
N ARG A 654 -4.13 -10.63 -14.90
CA ARG A 654 -2.96 -11.07 -15.67
C ARG A 654 -1.79 -10.08 -15.69
N GLU A 655 -1.84 -9.02 -14.89
CA GLU A 655 -0.88 -7.92 -14.92
C GLU A 655 0.57 -8.39 -14.99
N TYR A 656 1.31 -7.83 -15.95
CA TYR A 656 2.71 -8.16 -16.20
C TYR A 656 3.47 -6.98 -16.80
N VAL A 657 4.80 -7.00 -16.66
CA VAL A 657 5.70 -6.14 -17.40
C VAL A 657 6.87 -6.97 -17.92
N ASP A 658 7.28 -6.74 -19.17
CA ASP A 658 8.46 -7.39 -19.72
C ASP A 658 9.73 -6.79 -19.11
N ILE A 659 10.56 -7.63 -18.46
CA ILE A 659 11.84 -7.17 -17.88
C ILE A 659 12.73 -6.43 -18.89
N PRO A 660 12.86 -6.88 -20.17
CA PRO A 660 13.58 -6.11 -21.17
C PRO A 660 12.96 -4.72 -21.44
N SER A 661 11.64 -4.57 -21.32
CA SER A 661 10.96 -3.29 -21.48
C SER A 661 11.30 -2.35 -20.33
N VAL A 662 11.33 -2.84 -19.08
CA VAL A 662 11.79 -2.04 -17.92
C VAL A 662 13.23 -1.54 -18.12
N ARG A 663 14.13 -2.39 -18.61
CA ARG A 663 15.52 -1.99 -18.91
C ARG A 663 15.62 -0.99 -20.06
N ALA A 664 14.77 -1.14 -21.09
CA ALA A 664 14.70 -0.19 -22.19
C ALA A 664 14.18 1.17 -21.72
N ALA A 665 13.13 1.20 -20.89
CA ALA A 665 12.60 2.42 -20.27
C ALA A 665 13.67 3.13 -19.43
N ALA A 666 14.37 2.39 -18.56
CA ALA A 666 15.47 2.95 -17.75
C ALA A 666 16.59 3.53 -18.62
N THR A 667 16.91 2.87 -19.74
CA THR A 667 17.90 3.35 -20.69
C THR A 667 17.45 4.62 -21.41
N ALA A 668 16.18 4.68 -21.82
CA ALA A 668 15.59 5.83 -22.48
C ALA A 668 15.59 7.05 -21.55
N LEU A 669 15.08 6.88 -20.33
CA LEU A 669 15.05 7.91 -19.29
C LEU A 669 16.45 8.42 -18.93
N ARG A 670 17.44 7.51 -18.80
CA ARG A 670 18.83 7.89 -18.54
C ARG A 670 19.39 8.74 -19.67
N LYS A 671 19.28 8.26 -20.91
CA LYS A 671 19.83 8.96 -22.09
C LYS A 671 19.15 10.31 -22.35
N SER A 672 17.84 10.40 -22.16
CA SER A 672 17.13 11.68 -22.28
C SER A 672 17.57 12.64 -21.18
N THR A 673 17.73 12.17 -19.95
CA THR A 673 18.26 12.97 -18.83
C THR A 673 19.68 13.47 -19.11
N GLU A 674 20.60 12.59 -19.54
CA GLU A 674 21.97 12.95 -19.90
C GLU A 674 22.00 13.97 -21.06
N ARG A 675 21.05 13.90 -22.01
CA ARG A 675 20.91 14.90 -23.08
C ARG A 675 20.39 16.24 -22.57
N LEU A 676 19.41 16.24 -21.68
CA LEU A 676 18.79 17.45 -21.13
C LEU A 676 19.65 18.14 -20.06
N LEU A 677 20.52 17.40 -19.37
CA LEU A 677 21.34 17.89 -18.26
C LEU A 677 22.85 17.77 -18.52
N GLY A 678 23.24 17.48 -19.77
CA GLY A 678 24.62 17.42 -20.24
C GLY A 678 25.14 18.76 -20.79
N GLY A 679 26.44 18.84 -21.11
CA GLY A 679 27.12 20.05 -21.55
C GLY A 679 26.63 20.67 -22.87
N ASP A 680 25.96 19.89 -23.72
CA ASP A 680 25.34 20.34 -24.98
C ASP A 680 23.80 20.45 -24.88
N SER A 681 23.27 20.67 -23.66
CA SER A 681 21.82 20.64 -23.41
C SER A 681 21.04 21.69 -24.22
N PRO A 682 19.89 21.34 -24.83
CA PRO A 682 19.00 22.32 -25.45
C PRO A 682 18.33 23.29 -24.45
N LEU A 683 18.41 22.98 -23.14
CA LEU A 683 17.92 23.83 -22.05
C LEU A 683 18.99 24.83 -21.56
N SER A 684 20.21 24.77 -22.10
CA SER A 684 21.28 25.73 -21.78
C SER A 684 21.13 27.03 -22.59
N ASN A 685 20.19 27.88 -22.16
CA ASN A 685 20.12 29.28 -22.62
C ASN A 685 19.76 30.22 -21.47
#